data_AF-C4JWF4-F1
#
_entry.id   AF-C4JWF4-F1
#
_cell.length_a   1.000
_cell.length_b   1.000
_cell.length_c   1.000
_cell.angle_alpha   90.00
_cell.angle_beta   90.00
_cell.angle_gamma   90.00
#
_symmetry.space_group_name_H-M   'P 1'
#
loop_
_entity.id
_entity.type
_entity.pdbx_description
1 polymer ?
#
loop_
_entity_poly.entity_id
_entity_poly.type
_entity_poly.pdbx_seq_one_letter_code
_entity_poly.pdbx_strand_id
1 'polypeptide(L)'
;MYIPPVHAEERLSVLHQIIRDNPLGILTTAIESPNHPLILSSHIPFLLDVPETADGTLPNGILRGHLARQNPQSKVLTEALAAAARSEHGPHALELPGEVLVVFNGPHQHYVTPKFYTETKPRTGKVAPTWNYSAVQAYGRITVYSDSGSAETQAFLQKQLEDLTLLGEKEVMGFTEPWEVGDAPESWVRIFKKLIVGVEIRIERLQGKVKMSQELPRGDREGVIEGFERMDTEAGKGIARAVRECATGNSRAARRQPAEPGGGRRTAHPPVHDVQIRRRPGQTDPQRGSGGNCASSHGHHAAANPAPQADFDGRSYVYSREFAPNATRFEAILSSLLNGHAVSYSSGLAAVHAALVLLNPRRISVGDGYHGCHEVISVVSRLSGLQKLALDCPAESLGEGDVILLETPVNPLGTAFSIAEYAQKAHARGAYLIVDSTFAPPGLQDPFLWGADLVMHSGSKYFGGHSDLLCGVLATQRQDWAKRLFEDRVALGNVVGSLEGWLGVRSLRTLEIRVQRASQNCAHLVSWLQGALIASSPAQGSEERIVQTVLQRIYHASLQDEPWLLQQMPNGFGPVFSIVLQSETFARTLPSRLAFFHHATSLGGVESLIEWRAMSDSRVDRKLLRVSVGIENWQDLKDDLLQAFRSLAGSSD
;
A
#
# COMPACT_ATOMS: atom_id res chain seq x y z
N MET A 1 -3.67 16.66 24.19
CA MET A 1 -2.63 15.60 24.30
C MET A 1 -2.53 15.09 25.74
N TYR A 2 -2.33 13.78 25.98
CA TYR A 2 -1.97 13.29 27.32
C TYR A 2 -0.47 13.55 27.59
N ILE A 3 -0.19 14.40 28.58
CA ILE A 3 1.16 14.87 28.92
C ILE A 3 1.39 14.63 30.41
N PRO A 4 2.05 13.54 30.82
CA PRO A 4 2.55 13.40 32.17
C PRO A 4 3.45 14.60 32.53
N PRO A 5 3.43 15.11 33.78
CA PRO A 5 4.21 16.29 34.17
C PRO A 5 5.71 16.17 33.84
N VAL A 6 6.27 14.97 33.98
CA VAL A 6 7.69 14.67 33.66
C VAL A 6 8.02 14.82 32.17
N HIS A 7 7.02 14.79 31.29
CA HIS A 7 7.16 14.93 29.84
C HIS A 7 6.66 16.30 29.33
N ALA A 8 6.10 17.15 30.20
CA ALA A 8 5.61 18.46 29.81
C ALA A 8 6.77 19.43 29.58
N GLU A 9 6.72 20.16 28.47
CA GLU A 9 7.59 21.32 28.24
C GLU A 9 6.72 22.57 28.20
N GLU A 10 6.94 23.47 29.15
CA GLU A 10 6.13 24.67 29.36
C GLU A 10 6.89 25.95 28.98
N ARG A 11 8.22 25.86 28.74
CA ARG A 11 9.03 27.02 28.38
C ARG A 11 8.73 27.43 26.93
N LEU A 12 8.02 28.53 26.75
CA LEU A 12 7.66 29.07 25.45
C LEU A 12 8.86 29.24 24.50
N SER A 13 10.02 29.65 25.01
CA SER A 13 11.23 29.77 24.19
C SER A 13 11.67 28.44 23.57
N VAL A 14 11.51 27.33 24.28
CA VAL A 14 11.83 25.98 23.76
C VAL A 14 10.76 25.53 22.76
N LEU A 15 9.49 25.79 23.05
CA LEU A 15 8.40 25.44 22.13
C LEU A 15 8.51 26.20 20.81
N HIS A 16 8.83 27.49 20.87
CA HIS A 16 9.10 28.30 19.69
C HIS A 16 10.29 27.79 18.90
N GLN A 17 11.37 27.39 19.58
CA GLN A 17 12.54 26.83 18.91
C GLN A 17 12.18 25.52 18.18
N ILE A 18 11.41 24.62 18.80
CA ILE A 18 10.96 23.39 18.14
C ILE A 18 10.15 23.70 16.87
N ILE A 19 9.27 24.71 16.91
CA ILE A 19 8.49 25.13 15.74
C ILE A 19 9.41 25.68 14.64
N ARG A 20 10.40 26.53 14.99
CA ARG A 20 11.34 27.10 14.01
C ARG A 20 12.24 26.05 13.37
N ASP A 21 12.76 25.11 14.18
CA ASP A 21 13.62 24.03 13.71
C ASP A 21 12.84 23.01 12.85
N ASN A 22 11.51 22.96 12.99
CA ASN A 22 10.63 21.99 12.34
C ASN A 22 9.40 22.69 11.76
N PRO A 23 9.54 23.56 10.74
CA PRO A 23 8.47 24.45 10.30
C PRO A 23 7.31 23.74 9.58
N LEU A 24 7.48 22.47 9.18
CA LEU A 24 6.42 21.70 8.53
C LEU A 24 5.38 21.21 9.56
N GLY A 25 4.30 21.97 9.73
CA GLY A 25 3.22 21.68 10.66
C GLY A 25 2.05 20.93 10.02
N ILE A 26 1.30 20.19 10.84
CA ILE A 26 0.06 19.51 10.43
C ILE A 26 -1.14 20.34 10.89
N LEU A 27 -1.72 21.15 10.00
CA LEU A 27 -2.93 21.92 10.28
C LEU A 27 -4.16 21.02 10.24
N THR A 28 -4.87 20.92 11.36
CA THR A 28 -6.10 20.16 11.53
C THR A 28 -7.26 21.10 11.85
N THR A 29 -8.33 20.98 11.06
CA THR A 29 -9.57 21.75 11.21
C THR A 29 -10.75 20.80 11.33
N ALA A 30 -11.74 21.14 12.15
CA ALA A 30 -13.02 20.45 12.24
C ALA A 30 -14.14 21.42 11.82
N ILE A 31 -14.50 21.42 10.54
CA ILE A 31 -15.45 22.37 9.95
C ILE A 31 -16.48 21.58 9.14
N GLU A 32 -17.76 21.81 9.41
CA GLU A 32 -18.84 21.18 8.66
C GLU A 32 -18.89 21.70 7.21
N SER A 33 -18.93 20.78 6.25
CA SER A 33 -19.13 21.09 4.84
C SER A 33 -20.01 20.01 4.21
N PRO A 34 -20.96 20.37 3.32
CA PRO A 34 -21.77 19.39 2.61
C PRO A 34 -20.94 18.54 1.62
N ASN A 35 -19.77 19.04 1.21
CA ASN A 35 -18.97 18.46 0.13
C ASN A 35 -17.66 17.81 0.61
N HIS A 36 -17.29 18.00 1.88
CA HIS A 36 -15.99 17.60 2.40
C HIS A 36 -16.10 16.96 3.80
N PRO A 37 -15.17 16.06 4.18
CA PRO A 37 -15.12 15.49 5.52
C PRO A 37 -15.02 16.55 6.61
N LEU A 38 -15.66 16.30 7.76
CA LEU A 38 -15.65 17.20 8.92
C LEU A 38 -14.22 17.54 9.39
N ILE A 39 -13.36 16.52 9.53
CA ILE A 39 -11.98 16.67 9.97
C ILE A 39 -11.07 16.58 8.77
N LEU A 40 -10.28 17.64 8.55
CA LEU A 40 -9.27 17.70 7.51
C LEU A 40 -7.91 18.05 8.12
N SER A 41 -6.86 17.44 7.58
CA SER A 41 -5.48 17.70 7.98
C SER A 41 -4.59 17.91 6.75
N SER A 42 -3.81 18.99 6.74
CA SER A 42 -2.81 19.28 5.69
C SER A 42 -1.45 19.57 6.29
N HIS A 43 -0.39 19.15 5.61
CA HIS A 43 0.98 19.53 5.94
C HIS A 43 1.29 20.87 5.29
N ILE A 44 1.72 21.85 6.09
CA ILE A 44 1.96 23.23 5.65
C ILE A 44 3.26 23.72 6.29
N PRO A 45 4.19 24.30 5.52
CA PRO A 45 5.28 25.08 6.10
C PRO A 45 4.74 26.33 6.78
N PHE A 46 4.98 26.46 8.08
CA PHE A 46 4.61 27.61 8.88
C PHE A 46 5.84 28.44 9.26
N LEU A 47 5.65 29.76 9.23
CA LEU A 47 6.52 30.73 9.85
C LEU A 47 5.94 31.12 11.20
N LEU A 48 6.77 31.18 12.24
CA LEU A 48 6.38 31.62 13.57
C LEU A 48 6.84 33.06 13.81
N ASP A 49 5.88 33.98 13.81
CA ASP A 49 6.10 35.36 14.21
C ASP A 49 5.85 35.51 15.71
N VAL A 50 6.80 36.11 16.42
CA VAL A 50 6.67 36.38 17.86
C VAL A 50 6.83 37.89 18.05
N PRO A 51 5.72 38.64 18.20
CA PRO A 51 5.80 40.09 18.34
C PRO A 51 6.48 40.46 19.67
N GLU A 52 7.26 41.53 19.66
CA GLU A 52 7.79 42.11 20.89
C GLU A 52 6.65 42.71 21.72
N THR A 53 6.61 42.41 23.02
CA THR A 53 5.65 43.01 23.94
C THR A 53 6.32 44.12 24.74
N ALA A 54 5.56 45.17 25.06
CA ALA A 54 6.06 46.33 25.81
C ALA A 54 6.56 45.99 27.23
N ASP A 55 6.11 44.86 27.79
CA ASP A 55 6.48 44.36 29.13
C ASP A 55 7.59 43.29 29.09
N GLY A 56 8.12 42.94 27.92
CA GLY A 56 9.16 41.93 27.75
C GLY A 56 8.69 40.49 27.97
N THR A 57 7.38 40.24 28.08
CA THR A 57 6.82 38.89 28.13
C THR A 57 6.86 38.21 26.77
N LEU A 58 7.14 36.91 26.73
CA LEU A 58 7.17 36.16 25.47
C LEU A 58 5.74 35.69 25.14
N PRO A 59 5.09 36.20 24.08
CA PRO A 59 3.74 35.79 23.72
C PRO A 59 3.75 34.41 23.07
N ASN A 60 2.58 33.76 22.95
CA ASN A 60 2.48 32.46 22.28
C ASN A 60 2.91 32.51 20.80
N GLY A 61 2.72 33.66 20.13
CA GLY A 61 3.11 33.87 18.73
C GLY A 61 1.96 33.67 17.74
N ILE A 62 2.28 33.90 16.47
CA ILE A 62 1.37 33.81 15.32
C ILE A 62 2.02 32.91 14.28
N LEU A 63 1.27 31.93 13.77
CA LEU A 63 1.73 31.07 12.68
C LEU A 63 1.21 31.60 11.34
N ARG A 64 2.07 31.78 10.36
CA ARG A 64 1.68 32.11 8.99
C ARG A 64 2.05 31.01 8.01
N GLY A 65 1.14 30.69 7.12
CA GLY A 65 1.31 29.69 6.08
C GLY A 65 0.47 30.00 4.85
N HIS A 66 0.53 29.13 3.86
CA HIS A 66 -0.39 29.17 2.73
C HIS A 66 -0.70 27.76 2.23
N LEU A 67 -1.84 27.63 1.55
CA LEU A 67 -2.34 26.39 0.99
C LEU A 67 -2.71 26.59 -0.48
N ALA A 68 -2.60 25.55 -1.29
CA ALA A 68 -3.16 25.57 -2.64
C ALA A 68 -4.69 25.69 -2.58
N ARG A 69 -5.31 26.52 -3.42
CA ARG A 69 -6.77 26.66 -3.52
C ARG A 69 -7.49 25.36 -3.85
N GLN A 70 -6.80 24.44 -4.52
CA GLN A 70 -7.36 23.12 -4.84
C GLN A 70 -7.37 22.17 -3.63
N ASN A 71 -6.68 22.49 -2.54
CA ASN A 71 -6.71 21.71 -1.32
C ASN A 71 -8.15 21.71 -0.74
N PRO A 72 -8.75 20.54 -0.45
CA PRO A 72 -10.07 20.46 0.17
C PRO A 72 -10.21 21.31 1.43
N GLN A 73 -9.16 21.39 2.26
CA GLN A 73 -9.16 22.18 3.48
C GLN A 73 -9.26 23.69 3.19
N SER A 74 -8.63 24.18 2.11
CA SER A 74 -8.81 25.57 1.67
C SER A 74 -10.22 25.86 1.21
N LYS A 75 -10.86 24.92 0.51
CA LYS A 75 -12.25 25.07 0.04
C LYS A 75 -13.20 25.18 1.25
N VAL A 76 -13.07 24.27 2.21
CA VAL A 76 -13.87 24.29 3.45
C VAL A 76 -13.65 25.56 4.26
N LEU A 77 -12.40 26.03 4.39
CA LEU A 77 -12.10 27.30 5.08
C LEU A 77 -12.76 28.50 4.40
N THR A 78 -12.71 28.58 3.06
CA THR A 78 -13.36 29.66 2.30
C THR A 78 -14.89 29.57 2.35
N GLU A 79 -15.47 28.36 2.27
CA GLU A 79 -16.91 28.14 2.43
C GLU A 79 -17.40 28.58 3.82
N ALA A 80 -16.68 28.22 4.87
CA ALA A 80 -17.00 28.59 6.24
C ALA A 80 -16.93 30.10 6.49
N LEU A 81 -15.94 30.79 5.91
CA LEU A 81 -15.88 32.25 5.97
C LEU A 81 -17.06 32.90 5.23
N ALA A 82 -17.39 32.40 4.04
CA ALA A 82 -18.54 32.90 3.29
C ALA A 82 -19.86 32.68 4.06
N ALA A 83 -19.97 31.59 4.82
CA ALA A 83 -21.10 31.34 5.71
C ALA A 83 -21.11 32.29 6.92
N ALA A 84 -19.97 32.50 7.58
CA ALA A 84 -19.83 33.38 8.74
C ALA A 84 -20.11 34.86 8.40
N ALA A 85 -19.68 35.33 7.22
CA ALA A 85 -19.94 36.68 6.73
C ALA A 85 -21.43 36.95 6.45
N ARG A 86 -22.27 35.91 6.29
CA ARG A 86 -23.72 36.03 6.12
C ARG A 86 -24.48 36.10 7.45
N SER A 87 -23.88 35.72 8.57
CA SER A 87 -24.63 35.45 9.81
C SER A 87 -24.56 36.51 10.89
N GLU A 88 -23.48 37.29 11.09
CA GLU A 88 -23.51 38.46 12.03
C GLU A 88 -22.23 39.33 12.11
N HIS A 89 -21.26 39.19 11.21
CA HIS A 89 -20.08 40.07 11.16
C HIS A 89 -19.90 40.54 9.73
N GLY A 90 -19.72 41.86 9.51
CA GLY A 90 -19.76 42.52 8.21
C GLY A 90 -18.87 41.90 7.10
N PRO A 91 -18.91 42.43 5.87
CA PRO A 91 -18.41 41.79 4.63
C PRO A 91 -16.89 41.53 4.54
N HIS A 92 -16.15 41.63 5.64
CA HIS A 92 -14.70 41.50 5.75
C HIS A 92 -14.24 40.55 6.87
N ALA A 93 -15.11 39.67 7.38
CA ALA A 93 -14.70 38.69 8.40
C ALA A 93 -13.69 37.69 7.79
N LEU A 94 -12.43 37.75 8.24
CA LEU A 94 -11.36 36.83 7.85
C LEU A 94 -11.11 35.73 8.89
N GLU A 95 -11.60 35.88 10.13
CA GLU A 95 -11.40 34.94 11.25
C GLU A 95 -12.57 33.94 11.35
N LEU A 96 -12.27 32.65 11.51
CA LEU A 96 -13.26 31.60 11.80
C LEU A 96 -13.49 31.45 13.31
N PRO A 97 -14.72 31.10 13.75
CA PRO A 97 -15.04 31.02 15.17
C PRO A 97 -14.49 29.76 15.88
N GLY A 98 -14.13 28.71 15.13
CA GLY A 98 -13.63 27.45 15.69
C GLY A 98 -12.12 27.46 15.95
N GLU A 99 -11.69 26.77 17.01
CA GLU A 99 -10.27 26.50 17.29
C GLU A 99 -9.70 25.55 16.23
N VAL A 100 -8.47 25.81 15.79
CA VAL A 100 -7.68 24.91 14.93
C VAL A 100 -6.47 24.37 15.70
N LEU A 101 -5.98 23.21 15.26
CA LEU A 101 -4.80 22.57 15.83
C LEU A 101 -3.69 22.48 14.78
N VAL A 102 -2.49 22.95 15.10
CA VAL A 102 -1.27 22.66 14.35
C VAL A 102 -0.34 21.80 15.18
N VAL A 103 0.12 20.68 14.62
CA VAL A 103 1.08 19.78 15.28
C VAL A 103 2.45 19.89 14.60
N PHE A 104 3.49 20.14 15.39
CA PHE A 104 4.89 20.14 14.98
C PHE A 104 5.60 18.99 15.70
N ASN A 105 6.35 18.17 14.95
CA ASN A 105 7.11 17.06 15.51
C ASN A 105 8.60 17.37 15.46
N GLY A 106 9.34 16.95 16.49
CA GLY A 106 10.79 17.00 16.45
C GLY A 106 11.38 16.06 15.39
N PRO A 107 12.61 16.33 14.93
CA PRO A 107 13.20 15.63 13.79
C PRO A 107 13.65 14.21 14.15
N HIS A 108 13.84 13.94 15.43
CA HIS A 108 14.28 12.64 15.94
C HIS A 108 13.19 12.02 16.81
N GLN A 109 12.75 10.84 16.42
CA GLN A 109 11.91 9.96 17.22
C GLN A 109 12.36 8.52 17.03
N HIS A 110 12.20 7.67 18.04
CA HIS A 110 12.54 6.27 17.90
C HIS A 110 11.85 5.37 18.92
N TYR A 111 11.59 4.13 18.49
CA TYR A 111 11.26 3.01 19.36
C TYR A 111 12.41 2.72 20.34
N VAL A 112 12.10 2.65 21.63
CA VAL A 112 13.05 2.28 22.68
C VAL A 112 12.80 0.83 23.07
N THR A 113 13.74 -0.05 22.71
CA THR A 113 13.64 -1.46 23.05
C THR A 113 13.93 -1.69 24.53
N PRO A 114 13.19 -2.60 25.21
CA PRO A 114 13.51 -2.98 26.58
C PRO A 114 14.89 -3.59 26.74
N LYS A 115 15.56 -3.98 25.65
CA LYS A 115 16.97 -4.42 25.68
C LYS A 115 17.92 -3.31 26.16
N PHE A 116 17.53 -2.04 26.04
CA PHE A 116 18.34 -0.91 26.51
C PHE A 116 18.17 -0.62 28.01
N TYR A 117 17.22 -1.27 28.69
CA TYR A 117 17.00 -1.07 30.13
C TYR A 117 17.94 -1.98 30.92
N THR A 118 19.13 -1.48 31.23
CA THR A 118 20.23 -2.21 31.87
C THR A 118 20.06 -2.38 33.38
N GLU A 119 19.18 -1.59 34.02
CA GLU A 119 18.92 -1.62 35.46
C GLU A 119 17.61 -2.34 35.78
N THR A 120 16.50 -1.92 35.16
CA THR A 120 15.16 -2.43 35.55
C THR A 120 14.87 -3.82 35.00
N LYS A 121 15.32 -4.12 33.77
CA LYS A 121 15.05 -5.42 33.13
C LYS A 121 15.72 -6.59 33.87
N PRO A 122 17.03 -6.56 34.20
CA PRO A 122 17.65 -7.67 34.95
C PRO A 122 17.09 -7.81 36.37
N ARG A 123 16.71 -6.70 37.00
CA ARG A 123 16.21 -6.69 38.38
C ARG A 123 14.78 -7.21 38.53
N THR A 124 13.90 -6.89 37.58
CA THR A 124 12.46 -7.14 37.74
C THR A 124 11.81 -7.93 36.61
N GLY A 125 12.39 -7.93 35.41
CA GLY A 125 11.77 -8.44 34.19
C GLY A 125 10.52 -7.68 33.71
N LYS A 126 10.00 -6.73 34.50
CA LYS A 126 8.75 -6.00 34.24
C LYS A 126 9.03 -4.72 33.46
N VAL A 127 9.35 -4.89 32.18
CA VAL A 127 9.63 -3.79 31.25
C VAL A 127 8.80 -3.92 29.99
N ALA A 128 8.36 -2.79 29.44
CA ALA A 128 7.63 -2.71 28.18
C ALA A 128 8.35 -1.74 27.25
N PRO A 129 8.28 -1.94 25.92
CA PRO A 129 8.86 -0.98 25.00
C PRO A 129 8.19 0.38 25.10
N THR A 130 8.96 1.42 24.82
CA THR A 130 8.45 2.80 24.76
C THR A 130 8.85 3.47 23.45
N TRP A 131 8.45 4.73 23.28
CA TRP A 131 8.78 5.55 22.14
C TRP A 131 9.23 6.91 22.63
N ASN A 132 10.42 7.34 22.18
CA ASN A 132 10.96 8.66 22.46
C ASN A 132 10.64 9.59 21.29
N TYR A 133 10.12 10.78 21.61
CA TYR A 133 9.74 11.81 20.65
C TYR A 133 9.55 13.17 21.34
N SER A 134 9.63 14.25 20.56
CA SER A 134 9.17 15.57 20.96
C SER A 134 8.09 16.08 20.00
N ALA A 135 7.10 16.81 20.53
CA ALA A 135 6.05 17.43 19.73
C ALA A 135 5.50 18.70 20.40
N VAL A 136 5.07 19.66 19.58
CA VAL A 136 4.37 20.87 20.00
C VAL A 136 3.00 20.90 19.34
N GLN A 137 1.95 21.12 20.14
CA GLN A 137 0.60 21.35 19.66
C GLN A 137 0.25 22.82 19.88
N ALA A 138 0.03 23.54 18.78
CA ALA A 138 -0.44 24.92 18.77
C ALA A 138 -1.94 24.93 18.50
N TYR A 139 -2.69 25.50 19.43
CA TYR A 139 -4.12 25.68 19.32
C TYR A 139 -4.42 27.18 19.19
N GLY A 140 -5.31 27.55 18.28
CA GLY A 140 -5.59 28.96 18.04
C GLY A 140 -6.74 29.22 17.09
N ARG A 141 -6.90 30.49 16.73
CA ARG A 141 -7.91 30.93 15.75
C ARG A 141 -7.27 31.20 14.41
N ILE A 142 -7.97 30.82 13.35
CA ILE A 142 -7.48 30.94 11.99
C ILE A 142 -8.12 32.14 11.27
N THR A 143 -7.27 32.96 10.67
CA THR A 143 -7.60 34.03 9.74
C THR A 143 -7.21 33.57 8.33
N VAL A 144 -8.11 33.69 7.35
CA VAL A 144 -7.90 33.14 5.99
C VAL A 144 -7.95 34.23 4.92
N TYR A 145 -6.82 34.40 4.22
CA TYR A 145 -6.64 35.38 3.15
C TYR A 145 -6.89 34.73 1.79
N SER A 146 -8.15 34.78 1.33
CA SER A 146 -8.59 34.10 0.12
C SER A 146 -9.00 35.02 -1.04
N ASP A 147 -9.31 36.29 -0.79
CA ASP A 147 -9.75 37.22 -1.83
C ASP A 147 -8.56 37.76 -2.63
N SER A 148 -8.41 37.28 -3.87
CA SER A 148 -7.33 37.74 -4.76
C SER A 148 -7.43 39.20 -5.19
N GLY A 149 -8.59 39.85 -5.04
CA GLY A 149 -8.77 41.27 -5.31
C GLY A 149 -8.41 42.18 -4.14
N SER A 150 -8.31 41.64 -2.92
CA SER A 150 -8.02 42.42 -1.71
C SER A 150 -6.53 42.79 -1.60
N ALA A 151 -6.26 44.08 -1.39
CA ALA A 151 -4.91 44.59 -1.15
C ALA A 151 -4.25 43.92 0.08
N GLU A 152 -5.04 43.64 1.12
CA GLU A 152 -4.59 42.98 2.35
C GLU A 152 -4.14 41.53 2.07
N THR A 153 -4.92 40.78 1.29
CA THR A 153 -4.55 39.40 0.89
C THR A 153 -3.29 39.39 0.03
N GLN A 154 -3.15 40.35 -0.90
CA GLN A 154 -1.96 40.44 -1.75
C GLN A 154 -0.69 40.77 -0.97
N ALA A 155 -0.79 41.66 0.02
CA ALA A 155 0.30 42.02 0.92
C ALA A 155 0.70 40.83 1.81
N PHE A 156 -0.28 40.15 2.42
CA PHE A 156 -0.03 38.95 3.23
C PHE A 156 0.68 37.86 2.41
N LEU A 157 0.17 37.54 1.23
CA LEU A 157 0.75 36.50 0.38
C LEU A 157 2.14 36.89 -0.14
N GLN A 158 2.42 38.18 -0.42
CA GLN A 158 3.78 38.61 -0.78
C GLN A 158 4.74 38.31 0.36
N LYS A 159 4.46 38.87 1.55
CA LYS A 159 5.31 38.70 2.74
C LYS A 159 5.51 37.24 3.10
N GLN A 160 4.43 36.43 3.03
CA GLN A 160 4.51 35.00 3.30
C GLN A 160 5.44 34.27 2.34
N LEU A 161 5.39 34.58 1.04
CA LEU A 161 6.25 33.93 0.05
C LEU A 161 7.71 34.37 0.22
N GLU A 162 7.96 35.65 0.44
CA GLU A 162 9.31 36.20 0.66
C GLU A 162 9.96 35.62 1.90
N ASP A 163 9.28 35.68 3.05
CA ASP A 163 9.82 35.17 4.32
C ASP A 163 10.05 33.65 4.28
N LEU A 164 9.15 32.90 3.65
CA LEU A 164 9.29 31.44 3.55
C LEU A 164 10.42 31.04 2.61
N THR A 165 10.58 31.79 1.51
CA THR A 165 11.72 31.62 0.60
C THR A 165 13.02 31.92 1.33
N LEU A 166 13.07 33.01 2.12
CA LEU A 166 14.24 33.36 2.92
C LEU A 166 14.59 32.27 3.93
N LEU A 167 13.60 31.72 4.64
CA LEU A 167 13.78 30.59 5.55
C LEU A 167 14.37 29.38 4.81
N GLY A 168 13.79 29.01 3.67
CA GLY A 168 14.23 27.87 2.87
C GLY A 168 15.66 28.04 2.35
N GLU A 169 15.93 29.16 1.68
CA GLU A 169 17.21 29.40 1.00
C GLU A 169 18.36 29.65 1.99
N LYS A 170 18.13 30.43 3.05
CA LYS A 170 19.19 30.78 4.03
C LYS A 170 19.29 29.80 5.19
N GLU A 171 18.20 29.53 5.88
CA GLU A 171 18.27 28.77 7.14
C GLU A 171 18.30 27.26 6.89
N VAL A 172 17.51 26.77 5.94
CA VAL A 172 17.44 25.33 5.64
C VAL A 172 18.55 24.90 4.69
N MET A 173 18.75 25.61 3.58
CA MET A 173 19.71 25.24 2.54
C MET A 173 21.11 25.85 2.76
N GLY A 174 21.23 26.95 3.52
CA GLY A 174 22.52 27.56 3.84
C GLY A 174 23.16 28.34 2.69
N PHE A 175 22.38 28.80 1.70
CA PHE A 175 22.92 29.52 0.54
C PHE A 175 23.37 30.93 0.91
N THR A 176 24.55 31.33 0.42
CA THR A 176 25.12 32.67 0.61
C THR A 176 24.52 33.71 -0.34
N GLU A 177 24.05 33.27 -1.51
CA GLU A 177 23.32 34.05 -2.51
C GLU A 177 21.94 33.40 -2.69
N PRO A 178 20.96 33.73 -1.84
CA PRO A 178 19.64 33.08 -1.85
C PRO A 178 18.84 33.50 -3.09
N TRP A 179 18.03 32.59 -3.62
CA TRP A 179 17.00 32.97 -4.58
C TRP A 179 15.93 33.83 -3.90
N GLU A 180 15.53 34.93 -4.52
CA GLU A 180 14.48 35.81 -4.01
C GLU A 180 13.21 35.69 -4.86
N VAL A 181 12.03 35.89 -4.26
CA VAL A 181 10.75 35.86 -4.99
C VAL A 181 10.74 36.88 -6.15
N GLY A 182 11.49 37.98 -6.01
CA GLY A 182 11.67 39.01 -7.02
C GLY A 182 12.50 38.57 -8.24
N ASP A 183 13.26 37.48 -8.15
CA ASP A 183 14.00 36.92 -9.29
C ASP A 183 13.06 36.28 -10.32
N ALA A 184 11.84 35.90 -9.91
CA ALA A 184 10.78 35.50 -10.83
C ALA A 184 10.09 36.71 -11.47
N PRO A 185 9.66 36.62 -12.75
CA PRO A 185 8.88 37.69 -13.38
C PRO A 185 7.63 38.06 -12.59
N GLU A 186 7.38 39.36 -12.36
CA GLU A 186 6.21 39.81 -11.57
C GLU A 186 4.87 39.27 -12.07
N SER A 187 4.72 39.16 -13.40
CA SER A 187 3.53 38.60 -14.04
C SER A 187 3.32 37.13 -13.66
N TRP A 188 4.41 36.39 -13.48
CA TRP A 188 4.42 35.00 -13.04
C TRP A 188 4.02 34.90 -11.57
N VAL A 189 4.66 35.66 -10.68
CA VAL A 189 4.35 35.69 -9.23
C VAL A 189 2.87 36.03 -9.01
N ARG A 190 2.33 37.00 -9.76
CA ARG A 190 0.91 37.39 -9.69
C ARG A 190 -0.05 36.26 -10.06
N ILE A 191 0.29 35.42 -11.03
CA ILE A 191 -0.52 34.26 -11.43
C ILE A 191 -0.51 33.21 -10.31
N PHE A 192 0.66 32.87 -9.76
CA PHE A 192 0.77 31.82 -8.74
C PHE A 192 0.12 32.21 -7.41
N LYS A 193 0.18 33.49 -7.02
CA LYS A 193 -0.56 34.00 -5.85
C LYS A 193 -2.07 33.76 -5.95
N LYS A 194 -2.64 33.82 -7.16
CA LYS A 194 -4.06 33.52 -7.38
C LYS A 194 -4.39 32.04 -7.20
N LEU A 195 -3.40 31.15 -7.12
CA LEU A 195 -3.60 29.71 -6.93
C LEU A 195 -3.49 29.28 -5.47
N ILE A 196 -3.15 30.19 -4.55
CA ILE A 196 -2.98 29.91 -3.12
C ILE A 196 -3.92 30.75 -2.25
N VAL A 197 -4.13 30.27 -1.03
CA VAL A 197 -4.87 30.91 0.07
C VAL A 197 -3.91 31.07 1.24
N GLY A 198 -3.82 32.28 1.79
CA GLY A 198 -3.02 32.55 2.97
C GLY A 198 -3.77 32.13 4.23
N VAL A 199 -3.04 31.61 5.22
CA VAL A 199 -3.59 31.29 6.54
C VAL A 199 -2.70 31.89 7.61
N GLU A 200 -3.33 32.55 8.58
CA GLU A 200 -2.69 33.06 9.77
C GLU A 200 -3.39 32.46 10.99
N ILE A 201 -2.64 31.99 11.98
CA ILE A 201 -3.18 31.36 13.17
C ILE A 201 -2.61 32.07 14.39
N ARG A 202 -3.46 32.82 15.08
CA ARG A 202 -3.11 33.42 16.37
C ARG A 202 -3.16 32.34 17.43
N ILE A 203 -2.01 32.04 18.04
CA ILE A 203 -1.89 30.93 18.98
C ILE A 203 -2.46 31.34 20.35
N GLU A 204 -3.53 30.67 20.76
CA GLU A 204 -4.15 30.85 22.08
C GLU A 204 -3.50 29.95 23.13
N ARG A 205 -3.01 28.77 22.71
CA ARG A 205 -2.39 27.80 23.62
C ARG A 205 -1.33 26.95 22.93
N LEU A 206 -0.15 26.86 23.55
CA LEU A 206 0.92 25.93 23.18
C LEU A 206 1.03 24.80 24.20
N GLN A 207 1.17 23.57 23.71
CA GLN A 207 1.43 22.40 24.55
C GLN A 207 2.62 21.62 23.99
N GLY A 208 3.73 21.59 24.75
CA GLY A 208 4.90 20.78 24.43
C GLY A 208 4.90 19.45 25.16
N LYS A 209 5.30 18.40 24.45
CA LYS A 209 5.66 17.12 25.05
C LYS A 209 7.04 16.71 24.57
N VAL A 210 7.95 16.47 25.51
CA VAL A 210 9.27 15.91 25.25
C VAL A 210 9.37 14.63 26.05
N LYS A 211 9.32 13.47 25.39
CA LYS A 211 9.48 12.16 26.01
C LYS A 211 10.80 11.57 25.52
N MET A 212 11.82 11.66 26.35
CA MET A 212 13.21 11.24 26.11
C MET A 212 13.70 10.38 27.28
N SER A 213 12.88 9.42 27.70
CA SER A 213 13.19 8.45 28.77
C SER A 213 13.60 9.05 30.13
N GLN A 214 13.29 10.32 30.38
CA GLN A 214 13.70 11.04 31.60
C GLN A 214 13.03 10.50 32.88
N GLU A 215 11.96 9.72 32.75
CA GLU A 215 11.29 9.02 33.85
C GLU A 215 12.03 7.77 34.32
N LEU A 216 12.98 7.25 33.51
CA LEU A 216 13.67 6.02 33.80
C LEU A 216 14.79 6.22 34.85
N PRO A 217 15.12 5.17 35.62
CA PRO A 217 16.32 5.16 36.46
C PRO A 217 17.59 5.52 35.68
N ARG A 218 18.63 5.95 36.41
CA ARG A 218 19.88 6.40 35.78
C ARG A 218 20.50 5.32 34.89
N GLY A 219 20.58 4.07 35.36
CA GLY A 219 21.19 2.99 34.58
C GLY A 219 20.43 2.72 33.29
N ASP A 220 19.09 2.70 33.34
CA ASP A 220 18.27 2.53 32.13
C ASP A 220 18.42 3.70 31.15
N ARG A 221 18.56 4.95 31.63
CA ARG A 221 18.82 6.11 30.75
C ARG A 221 20.18 6.01 30.07
N GLU A 222 21.23 5.63 30.80
CA GLU A 222 22.56 5.39 30.25
C GLU A 222 22.52 4.26 29.20
N GLY A 223 21.80 3.16 29.49
CA GLY A 223 21.60 2.08 28.54
C GLY A 223 20.83 2.48 27.27
N VAL A 224 19.86 3.40 27.39
CA VAL A 224 19.16 4.00 26.23
C VAL A 224 20.11 4.85 25.39
N ILE A 225 20.93 5.70 26.02
CA ILE A 225 21.92 6.54 25.33
C ILE A 225 22.91 5.65 24.56
N GLU A 226 23.55 4.71 25.24
CA GLU A 226 24.52 3.80 24.62
C GLU A 226 23.89 2.95 23.51
N GLY A 227 22.67 2.45 23.76
CA GLY A 227 21.92 1.65 22.80
C GLY A 227 21.70 2.39 21.47
N PHE A 228 21.35 3.68 21.54
CA PHE A 228 21.16 4.51 20.36
C PHE A 228 22.47 4.95 19.70
N GLU A 229 23.53 5.19 20.46
CA GLU A 229 24.85 5.51 19.87
C GLU A 229 25.43 4.34 19.08
N ARG A 230 25.25 3.11 19.56
CA ARG A 230 25.71 1.90 18.87
C ARG A 230 24.99 1.65 17.55
N MET A 231 23.85 2.29 17.31
CA MET A 231 23.15 2.17 16.02
C MET A 231 23.85 2.93 14.90
N ASP A 232 24.70 3.92 15.23
CA ASP A 232 25.43 4.78 14.29
C ASP A 232 24.55 5.39 13.18
N THR A 233 23.31 5.74 13.52
CA THR A 233 22.39 6.47 12.63
C THR A 233 22.19 7.90 13.12
N GLU A 234 21.86 8.82 12.22
CA GLU A 234 21.54 10.21 12.58
C GLU A 234 20.38 10.30 13.56
N ALA A 235 19.32 9.49 13.37
CA ALA A 235 18.21 9.40 14.31
C ALA A 235 18.65 8.87 15.69
N GLY A 236 19.53 7.86 15.74
CA GLY A 236 20.08 7.33 16.98
C GLY A 236 20.93 8.36 17.73
N LYS A 237 21.86 9.02 17.03
CA LYS A 237 22.69 10.12 17.59
C LYS A 237 21.84 11.26 18.13
N GLY A 238 20.79 11.64 17.39
CA GLY A 238 19.82 12.66 17.78
C GLY A 238 19.06 12.31 19.05
N ILE A 239 18.51 11.09 19.15
CA ILE A 239 17.83 10.63 20.38
C ILE A 239 18.79 10.52 21.55
N ALA A 240 19.99 9.96 21.37
CA ALA A 240 20.99 9.86 22.43
C ALA A 240 21.35 11.24 23.01
N ARG A 241 21.53 12.25 22.15
CA ARG A 241 21.76 13.65 22.56
C ARG A 241 20.57 14.21 23.35
N ALA A 242 19.36 14.07 22.82
CA ALA A 242 18.15 14.58 23.47
C ALA A 242 17.91 13.93 24.86
N VAL A 243 18.15 12.62 24.99
CA VAL A 243 18.05 11.91 26.28
C VAL A 243 19.06 12.45 27.29
N ARG A 244 20.29 12.80 26.87
CA ARG A 244 21.28 13.45 27.75
C ARG A 244 20.84 14.84 28.20
N GLU A 245 20.36 15.66 27.27
CA GLU A 245 19.93 17.03 27.56
C GLU A 245 18.73 17.05 28.52
N CYS A 246 17.77 16.15 28.35
CA CYS A 246 16.66 16.00 29.29
C CYS A 246 17.12 15.48 30.66
N ALA A 247 18.16 14.63 30.72
CA ALA A 247 18.70 14.13 31.98
C ALA A 247 19.40 15.23 32.80
N THR A 248 20.06 16.20 32.15
CA THR A 248 20.73 17.33 32.81
C THR A 248 19.76 18.45 33.18
N GLY A 249 18.76 18.73 32.35
CA GLY A 249 17.75 19.78 32.59
C GLY A 249 16.86 19.57 33.82
N ASN A 250 16.54 18.32 34.16
CA ASN A 250 15.71 17.97 35.32
C ASN A 250 16.38 18.18 36.69
N SER A 251 17.70 18.41 36.74
CA SER A 251 18.43 18.63 38.00
C SER A 251 18.09 19.97 38.69
N ARG A 252 17.53 20.95 37.98
CA ARG A 252 17.10 22.24 38.55
C ARG A 252 15.65 22.26 39.04
N ALA A 253 14.75 21.45 38.48
CA ALA A 253 13.33 21.44 38.82
C ALA A 253 12.98 20.60 40.06
N ALA A 254 13.83 19.63 40.43
CA ALA A 254 13.59 18.71 41.55
C ALA A 254 13.86 19.28 42.98
N ARG A 255 14.07 20.60 43.14
CA ARG A 255 14.38 21.23 44.45
C ARG A 255 13.19 21.84 45.21
N ARG A 256 11.94 21.58 44.81
CA ARG A 256 10.76 21.93 45.63
C ARG A 256 10.26 20.68 46.37
N GLN A 257 10.74 20.49 47.59
CA GLN A 257 10.21 19.51 48.55
C GLN A 257 8.82 19.91 49.06
N PRO A 258 7.88 18.98 49.24
CA PRO A 258 6.78 19.14 50.19
C PRO A 258 7.24 18.69 51.59
N ALA A 259 6.79 19.45 52.60
CA ALA A 259 7.10 19.27 54.02
C ALA A 259 6.62 17.92 54.61
N GLU A 260 7.30 17.48 55.68
CA GLU A 260 7.05 16.22 56.41
C GLU A 260 5.65 16.12 57.05
N PRO A 261 5.14 14.89 57.28
CA PRO A 261 3.82 14.67 57.88
C PRO A 261 3.89 14.55 59.42
N GLY A 262 3.13 15.41 60.11
CA GLY A 262 2.77 15.24 61.52
C GLY A 262 1.63 14.21 61.67
N GLY A 263 1.78 13.28 62.62
CA GLY A 263 0.94 12.09 62.76
C GLY A 263 -0.49 12.29 63.29
N GLY A 264 -1.34 11.28 63.04
CA GLY A 264 -2.69 11.20 63.62
C GLY A 264 -3.54 10.03 63.11
N ARG A 265 -3.69 9.01 63.96
CA ARG A 265 -4.58 7.82 64.02
C ARG A 265 -5.73 7.58 63.01
N ARG A 266 -5.77 6.30 62.57
CA ARG A 266 -6.86 5.35 62.23
C ARG A 266 -8.33 5.81 62.30
N THR A 267 -9.12 5.47 61.28
CA THR A 267 -10.38 4.68 61.34
C THR A 267 -10.78 4.12 59.95
N ALA A 268 -11.65 3.11 59.95
CA ALA A 268 -11.92 2.11 58.89
C ALA A 268 -12.97 2.49 57.81
N HIS A 269 -13.02 1.68 56.74
CA HIS A 269 -13.91 1.71 55.56
C HIS A 269 -15.43 1.74 55.85
N PRO A 270 -16.23 2.19 54.86
CA PRO A 270 -17.33 1.36 54.29
C PRO A 270 -17.43 1.40 52.73
N PRO A 271 -18.32 0.58 52.11
CA PRO A 271 -18.13 0.04 50.75
C PRO A 271 -18.96 0.70 49.62
N VAL A 272 -18.69 0.18 48.42
CA VAL A 272 -19.14 0.53 47.06
C VAL A 272 -20.65 0.33 46.83
N HIS A 273 -21.27 1.23 46.06
CA HIS A 273 -22.60 1.04 45.44
C HIS A 273 -22.55 1.24 43.92
N ASP A 274 -23.13 0.26 43.21
CA ASP A 274 -23.49 0.25 41.79
C ASP A 274 -24.53 1.34 41.43
N VAL A 275 -24.42 1.92 40.22
CA VAL A 275 -25.53 2.65 39.59
C VAL A 275 -25.63 2.31 38.09
N GLN A 276 -26.79 1.76 37.73
CA GLN A 276 -27.30 1.48 36.38
C GLN A 276 -27.69 2.77 35.62
N ILE A 277 -27.51 2.81 34.30
CA ILE A 277 -28.04 3.87 33.43
C ILE A 277 -29.23 3.35 32.59
N ARG A 278 -30.37 4.04 32.73
CA ARG A 278 -31.66 3.82 32.05
C ARG A 278 -31.63 4.28 30.58
N ARG A 279 -32.32 3.54 29.70
CA ARG A 279 -32.80 3.97 28.36
C ARG A 279 -34.31 4.30 28.40
N ARG A 280 -34.78 5.28 27.60
CA ARG A 280 -36.14 5.34 26.98
C ARG A 280 -36.30 6.58 26.03
N PRO A 281 -37.34 6.68 25.17
CA PRO A 281 -37.19 6.48 23.71
C PRO A 281 -37.86 7.53 22.78
N GLY A 282 -37.45 7.51 21.49
CA GLY A 282 -38.30 7.56 20.27
C GLY A 282 -39.11 8.82 19.87
N GLN A 283 -38.86 9.32 18.66
CA GLN A 283 -39.91 9.78 17.70
C GLN A 283 -39.35 9.88 16.27
N THR A 284 -40.24 9.63 15.30
CA THR A 284 -39.99 9.21 13.90
C THR A 284 -40.53 10.19 12.85
N ASP A 285 -39.78 10.34 11.74
CA ASP A 285 -40.15 10.64 10.32
C ASP A 285 -40.73 12.04 9.94
N PRO A 286 -40.72 12.53 8.65
CA PRO A 286 -40.40 11.85 7.39
C PRO A 286 -39.64 12.60 6.24
N GLN A 287 -39.15 11.79 5.28
CA GLN A 287 -39.10 11.97 3.79
C GLN A 287 -38.04 12.81 3.00
N ARG A 288 -37.42 12.04 2.06
CA ARG A 288 -37.08 12.27 0.63
C ARG A 288 -35.86 13.13 0.24
N GLY A 289 -35.00 12.51 -0.58
CA GLY A 289 -33.74 13.08 -1.08
C GLY A 289 -33.71 13.47 -2.56
N SER A 290 -32.49 13.78 -3.04
CA SER A 290 -32.01 13.89 -4.43
C SER A 290 -30.46 14.06 -4.35
N GLY A 291 -29.57 13.58 -5.22
CA GLY A 291 -29.62 12.90 -6.51
C GLY A 291 -28.41 13.39 -7.36
N GLY A 292 -27.58 12.49 -7.90
CA GLY A 292 -26.50 12.79 -8.86
C GLY A 292 -26.12 11.54 -9.68
N ASN A 293 -26.57 11.51 -10.95
CA ASN A 293 -26.70 10.38 -11.91
C ASN A 293 -25.36 9.79 -12.43
N CYS A 294 -25.26 8.56 -12.98
CA CYS A 294 -26.16 7.76 -13.86
C CYS A 294 -26.07 6.25 -13.53
N ALA A 295 -27.04 5.35 -13.74
CA ALA A 295 -28.43 5.37 -14.18
C ALA A 295 -29.13 4.18 -13.48
N SER A 296 -30.40 4.33 -13.10
CA SER A 296 -31.20 3.28 -12.45
C SER A 296 -32.58 3.18 -13.11
N SER A 297 -33.15 1.97 -13.15
CA SER A 297 -34.53 1.78 -13.55
C SER A 297 -35.14 0.52 -12.89
N HIS A 298 -36.25 0.73 -12.16
CA HIS A 298 -37.33 -0.21 -11.75
C HIS A 298 -36.95 -1.41 -10.86
N GLY A 299 -37.72 -1.92 -9.89
CA GLY A 299 -39.09 -1.70 -9.40
C GLY A 299 -39.45 -2.91 -8.50
N HIS A 300 -40.19 -2.69 -7.40
CA HIS A 300 -40.41 -3.57 -6.24
C HIS A 300 -41.09 -4.94 -6.48
N HIS A 301 -40.81 -5.95 -5.63
CA HIS A 301 -41.74 -6.43 -4.57
C HIS A 301 -41.23 -7.63 -3.73
N ALA A 302 -41.51 -7.52 -2.41
CA ALA A 302 -41.92 -8.55 -1.43
C ALA A 302 -40.93 -9.63 -0.91
N ALA A 303 -40.52 -9.40 0.34
CA ALA A 303 -40.57 -10.30 1.52
C ALA A 303 -40.07 -11.76 1.41
N ALA A 304 -38.92 -12.03 2.03
CA ALA A 304 -38.72 -13.05 3.07
C ALA A 304 -37.27 -12.98 3.61
N ASN A 305 -37.10 -13.11 4.93
CA ASN A 305 -35.84 -13.18 5.72
C ASN A 305 -34.60 -13.69 4.95
N PRO A 306 -33.39 -13.08 5.04
CA PRO A 306 -32.31 -13.70 5.84
C PRO A 306 -31.07 -12.86 6.28
N ALA A 307 -30.37 -13.39 7.30
CA ALA A 307 -28.90 -13.42 7.53
C ALA A 307 -28.06 -12.11 7.73
N PRO A 308 -26.93 -12.15 8.49
CA PRO A 308 -26.22 -10.99 9.05
C PRO A 308 -25.44 -10.13 8.04
N GLN A 309 -25.66 -10.29 6.75
CA GLN A 309 -24.93 -9.60 5.69
C GLN A 309 -25.64 -8.31 5.24
N ALA A 310 -26.91 -8.13 5.63
CA ALA A 310 -27.74 -6.98 5.25
C ALA A 310 -27.45 -5.69 6.04
N ASP A 311 -26.68 -5.74 7.13
CA ASP A 311 -26.40 -4.60 8.02
C ASP A 311 -25.11 -3.83 7.68
N PHE A 312 -24.44 -4.11 6.56
CA PHE A 312 -23.24 -3.37 6.17
C PHE A 312 -23.60 -2.07 5.44
N ASP A 313 -23.80 -1.00 6.20
CA ASP A 313 -24.08 0.37 5.71
C ASP A 313 -22.82 1.16 5.31
N GLY A 314 -21.65 0.50 5.30
CA GLY A 314 -20.34 1.11 5.04
C GLY A 314 -19.76 1.91 6.21
N ARG A 315 -20.40 1.93 7.39
CA ARG A 315 -19.99 2.73 8.56
C ARG A 315 -19.43 1.91 9.74
N SER A 316 -19.43 0.58 9.66
CA SER A 316 -19.13 -0.29 10.79
C SER A 316 -17.99 -1.28 10.51
N TYR A 317 -16.74 -0.80 10.48
CA TYR A 317 -15.55 -1.66 10.51
C TYR A 317 -15.30 -2.11 11.95
N VAL A 318 -15.66 -3.36 12.29
CA VAL A 318 -15.52 -3.88 13.66
C VAL A 318 -14.13 -4.45 13.91
N TYR A 319 -13.61 -5.29 13.00
CA TYR A 319 -12.35 -5.99 13.17
C TYR A 319 -11.64 -6.22 11.84
N SER A 320 -10.33 -5.97 11.77
CA SER A 320 -9.58 -5.93 10.50
C SER A 320 -9.51 -7.26 9.73
N ARG A 321 -9.77 -8.40 10.39
CA ARG A 321 -9.88 -9.70 9.72
C ARG A 321 -11.18 -9.82 8.92
N GLU A 322 -12.25 -9.17 9.39
CA GLU A 322 -13.56 -9.15 8.74
C GLU A 322 -13.62 -8.04 7.70
N PHE A 323 -13.23 -6.83 8.09
CA PHE A 323 -13.31 -5.66 7.23
C PHE A 323 -12.07 -4.78 7.37
N ALA A 324 -11.38 -4.54 6.26
CA ALA A 324 -10.27 -3.61 6.16
C ALA A 324 -10.46 -2.73 4.91
N PRO A 325 -10.55 -1.40 5.02
CA PRO A 325 -10.91 -0.52 3.90
C PRO A 325 -10.07 -0.74 2.62
N ASN A 326 -8.76 -0.96 2.77
CA ASN A 326 -7.87 -1.21 1.64
C ASN A 326 -8.16 -2.55 0.96
N ALA A 327 -8.38 -3.62 1.73
CA ALA A 327 -8.71 -4.94 1.19
C ALA A 327 -10.08 -4.93 0.51
N THR A 328 -11.09 -4.30 1.14
CA THR A 328 -12.43 -4.16 0.56
C THR A 328 -12.39 -3.39 -0.77
N ARG A 329 -11.59 -2.31 -0.85
CA ARG A 329 -11.43 -1.56 -2.10
C ARG A 329 -10.70 -2.36 -3.16
N PHE A 330 -9.65 -3.09 -2.77
CA PHE A 330 -8.91 -3.96 -3.68
C PHE A 330 -9.82 -5.03 -4.29
N GLU A 331 -10.61 -5.71 -3.46
CA GLU A 331 -11.58 -6.73 -3.89
C GLU A 331 -12.69 -6.16 -4.77
N ALA A 332 -13.20 -4.96 -4.48
CA ALA A 332 -14.20 -4.31 -5.31
C ALA A 332 -13.68 -4.02 -6.73
N ILE A 333 -12.44 -3.51 -6.84
CA ILE A 333 -11.80 -3.26 -8.14
C ILE A 333 -11.56 -4.58 -8.88
N LEU A 334 -11.00 -5.58 -8.19
CA LEU A 334 -10.78 -6.91 -8.77
C LEU A 334 -12.08 -7.55 -9.24
N SER A 335 -13.17 -7.39 -8.49
CA SER A 335 -14.46 -7.97 -8.86
C SER A 335 -14.96 -7.40 -10.18
N SER A 336 -14.77 -6.09 -10.37
CA SER A 336 -15.06 -5.40 -11.62
C SER A 336 -14.14 -5.85 -12.77
N LEU A 337 -12.85 -6.05 -12.51
CA LEU A 337 -11.87 -6.47 -13.53
C LEU A 337 -12.02 -7.92 -13.96
N LEU A 338 -12.46 -8.79 -13.05
CA LEU A 338 -12.57 -10.24 -13.26
C LEU A 338 -13.97 -10.69 -13.67
N ASN A 339 -14.94 -9.78 -13.79
CA ASN A 339 -16.34 -10.12 -14.07
C ASN A 339 -16.92 -11.17 -13.10
N GLY A 340 -16.56 -11.07 -11.81
CA GLY A 340 -16.96 -12.02 -10.76
C GLY A 340 -16.68 -11.49 -9.36
N HIS A 341 -17.21 -12.12 -8.32
CA HIS A 341 -16.99 -11.73 -6.93
C HIS A 341 -15.59 -12.16 -6.46
N ALA A 342 -14.70 -11.20 -6.25
CA ALA A 342 -13.31 -11.45 -5.86
C ALA A 342 -13.12 -11.47 -4.33
N VAL A 343 -12.34 -12.44 -3.84
CA VAL A 343 -11.89 -12.57 -2.45
C VAL A 343 -10.36 -12.70 -2.45
N SER A 344 -9.71 -11.85 -1.66
CA SER A 344 -8.24 -11.79 -1.55
C SER A 344 -7.71 -12.55 -0.34
N TYR A 345 -6.50 -13.08 -0.48
CA TYR A 345 -5.79 -13.92 0.49
C TYR A 345 -4.34 -13.49 0.63
N SER A 346 -3.68 -13.94 1.70
CA SER A 346 -2.28 -13.64 2.00
C SER A 346 -1.27 -14.14 0.94
N SER A 347 -1.62 -15.12 0.11
CA SER A 347 -0.79 -15.63 -0.98
C SER A 347 -1.62 -16.43 -1.99
N GLY A 348 -1.06 -16.66 -3.18
CA GLY A 348 -1.67 -17.57 -4.17
C GLY A 348 -1.93 -18.98 -3.61
N LEU A 349 -1.04 -19.51 -2.78
CA LEU A 349 -1.24 -20.83 -2.15
C LEU A 349 -2.38 -20.83 -1.13
N ALA A 350 -2.56 -19.72 -0.39
CA ALA A 350 -3.71 -19.56 0.49
C ALA A 350 -5.03 -19.52 -0.29
N ALA A 351 -5.02 -18.94 -1.51
CA ALA A 351 -6.17 -18.98 -2.41
C ALA A 351 -6.47 -20.41 -2.90
N VAL A 352 -5.47 -21.19 -3.32
CA VAL A 352 -5.67 -22.61 -3.69
C VAL A 352 -6.25 -23.40 -2.52
N HIS A 353 -5.69 -23.22 -1.32
CA HIS A 353 -6.18 -23.87 -0.13
C HIS A 353 -7.65 -23.51 0.16
N ALA A 354 -8.01 -22.23 0.06
CA ALA A 354 -9.39 -21.78 0.26
C ALA A 354 -10.36 -22.37 -0.78
N ALA A 355 -9.94 -22.49 -2.05
CA ALA A 355 -10.74 -23.13 -3.08
C ALA A 355 -11.01 -24.61 -2.78
N LEU A 356 -10.01 -25.34 -2.30
CA LEU A 356 -10.16 -26.75 -1.93
C LEU A 356 -10.97 -26.94 -0.64
N VAL A 357 -10.92 -25.99 0.30
CA VAL A 357 -11.78 -25.99 1.49
C VAL A 357 -13.25 -25.73 1.10
N LEU A 358 -13.50 -24.77 0.20
CA LEU A 358 -14.83 -24.46 -0.30
C LEU A 358 -15.48 -25.66 -0.99
N LEU A 359 -14.76 -26.27 -1.94
CA LEU A 359 -15.32 -27.31 -2.81
C LEU A 359 -15.23 -28.70 -2.19
N ASN A 360 -14.26 -28.94 -1.31
CA ASN A 360 -14.00 -30.20 -0.61
C ASN A 360 -14.10 -31.46 -1.52
N PRO A 361 -13.38 -31.49 -2.65
CA PRO A 361 -13.52 -32.57 -3.63
C PRO A 361 -13.00 -33.91 -3.09
N ARG A 362 -13.49 -35.02 -3.65
CA ARG A 362 -12.90 -36.35 -3.43
C ARG A 362 -11.73 -36.61 -4.36
N ARG A 363 -11.79 -36.07 -5.58
CA ARG A 363 -10.73 -36.15 -6.57
C ARG A 363 -10.41 -34.79 -7.19
N ILE A 364 -9.14 -34.57 -7.47
CA ILE A 364 -8.65 -33.41 -8.21
C ILE A 364 -7.84 -33.85 -9.42
N SER A 365 -8.25 -33.42 -10.60
CA SER A 365 -7.50 -33.57 -11.84
C SER A 365 -6.64 -32.32 -12.06
N VAL A 366 -5.32 -32.48 -12.16
CA VAL A 366 -4.37 -31.35 -12.25
C VAL A 366 -3.14 -31.75 -13.06
N GLY A 367 -2.62 -30.81 -13.85
CA GLY A 367 -1.39 -30.99 -14.64
C GLY A 367 -0.11 -30.76 -13.82
N ASP A 368 1.04 -30.72 -14.48
CA ASP A 368 2.31 -30.49 -13.79
C ASP A 368 2.40 -29.07 -13.20
N GLY A 369 2.09 -28.03 -13.98
CA GLY A 369 1.89 -26.64 -13.53
C GLY A 369 2.83 -26.12 -12.44
N TYR A 370 2.34 -25.18 -11.63
CA TYR A 370 3.06 -24.64 -10.49
C TYR A 370 3.19 -25.65 -9.34
N HIS A 371 4.42 -25.99 -8.97
CA HIS A 371 4.73 -26.97 -7.90
C HIS A 371 4.03 -26.67 -6.56
N GLY A 372 3.90 -25.39 -6.17
CA GLY A 372 3.27 -25.04 -4.90
C GLY A 372 1.79 -25.45 -4.82
N CYS A 373 1.06 -25.51 -5.94
CA CYS A 373 -0.31 -26.04 -5.96
C CYS A 373 -0.33 -27.52 -5.55
N HIS A 374 0.66 -28.31 -5.97
CA HIS A 374 0.79 -29.72 -5.59
C HIS A 374 1.11 -29.91 -4.11
N GLU A 375 1.87 -29.00 -3.51
CA GLU A 375 2.15 -29.01 -2.08
C GLU A 375 0.88 -28.76 -1.26
N VAL A 376 0.06 -27.79 -1.68
CA VAL A 376 -1.26 -27.54 -1.08
C VAL A 376 -2.18 -28.74 -1.25
N ILE A 377 -2.26 -29.33 -2.44
CA ILE A 377 -3.03 -30.55 -2.69
C ILE A 377 -2.56 -31.68 -1.78
N SER A 378 -1.24 -31.88 -1.62
CA SER A 378 -0.70 -32.89 -0.71
C SER A 378 -1.15 -32.67 0.74
N VAL A 379 -1.20 -31.42 1.20
CA VAL A 379 -1.73 -31.08 2.54
C VAL A 379 -3.19 -31.47 2.66
N VAL A 380 -4.03 -31.08 1.69
CA VAL A 380 -5.46 -31.40 1.70
C VAL A 380 -5.71 -32.90 1.59
N SER A 381 -4.96 -33.61 0.73
CA SER A 381 -5.00 -35.08 0.61
C SER A 381 -4.75 -35.80 1.92
N ARG A 382 -3.82 -35.32 2.76
CA ARG A 382 -3.58 -35.92 4.08
C ARG A 382 -4.75 -35.70 5.05
N LEU A 383 -5.53 -34.64 4.85
CA LEU A 383 -6.64 -34.27 5.75
C LEU A 383 -7.97 -34.91 5.34
N SER A 384 -8.27 -35.00 4.04
CA SER A 384 -9.57 -35.45 3.52
C SER A 384 -9.52 -36.78 2.77
N GLY A 385 -8.33 -37.29 2.44
CA GLY A 385 -8.18 -38.43 1.53
C GLY A 385 -8.34 -38.07 0.05
N LEU A 386 -8.29 -36.78 -0.31
CA LEU A 386 -8.35 -36.29 -1.70
C LEU A 386 -7.37 -37.06 -2.62
N GLN A 387 -7.90 -37.63 -3.69
CA GLN A 387 -7.12 -38.35 -4.70
C GLN A 387 -6.71 -37.43 -5.85
N LYS A 388 -5.43 -37.46 -6.22
CA LYS A 388 -4.91 -36.72 -7.38
C LYS A 388 -5.01 -37.57 -8.64
N LEU A 389 -5.53 -36.99 -9.71
CA LEU A 389 -5.59 -37.55 -11.07
C LEU A 389 -4.74 -36.70 -12.02
N ALA A 390 -4.26 -37.32 -13.10
CA ALA A 390 -3.61 -36.61 -14.19
C ALA A 390 -4.62 -35.73 -14.96
N LEU A 391 -4.16 -34.60 -15.50
CA LEU A 391 -5.01 -33.63 -16.20
C LEU A 391 -5.78 -34.25 -17.39
N ASP A 392 -5.12 -35.17 -18.09
CA ASP A 392 -5.62 -35.91 -19.26
C ASP A 392 -6.47 -37.14 -18.89
N CYS A 393 -6.82 -37.34 -17.61
CA CYS A 393 -7.68 -38.46 -17.20
C CYS A 393 -9.02 -38.50 -17.99
N PRO A 394 -9.60 -39.66 -18.25
CA PRO A 394 -10.89 -39.74 -18.95
C PRO A 394 -12.01 -39.14 -18.06
N ALA A 395 -13.01 -38.49 -18.67
CA ALA A 395 -14.06 -37.78 -17.95
C ALA A 395 -14.79 -38.69 -16.94
N GLU A 396 -14.94 -39.97 -17.27
CA GLU A 396 -15.57 -41.01 -16.44
C GLU A 396 -14.89 -41.19 -15.08
N SER A 397 -13.62 -40.78 -14.94
CA SER A 397 -12.86 -40.81 -13.69
C SER A 397 -13.31 -39.75 -12.68
N LEU A 398 -14.01 -38.71 -13.16
CA LEU A 398 -14.56 -37.63 -12.34
C LEU A 398 -16.00 -37.97 -11.92
N GLY A 399 -16.37 -37.54 -10.72
CA GLY A 399 -17.73 -37.56 -10.20
C GLY A 399 -18.25 -36.18 -9.81
N GLU A 400 -19.48 -36.15 -9.31
CA GLU A 400 -20.13 -34.92 -8.83
C GLU A 400 -19.32 -34.28 -7.69
N GLY A 401 -19.05 -32.98 -7.81
CA GLY A 401 -18.25 -32.22 -6.84
C GLY A 401 -16.74 -32.44 -6.90
N ASP A 402 -16.23 -33.31 -7.78
CA ASP A 402 -14.79 -33.37 -8.06
C ASP A 402 -14.32 -32.11 -8.79
N VAL A 403 -13.00 -31.88 -8.85
CA VAL A 403 -12.44 -30.64 -9.38
C VAL A 403 -11.42 -30.90 -10.48
N ILE A 404 -11.46 -30.10 -11.53
CA ILE A 404 -10.32 -29.90 -12.44
C ILE A 404 -9.65 -28.58 -12.06
N LEU A 405 -8.36 -28.62 -11.72
CA LEU A 405 -7.53 -27.42 -11.57
C LEU A 405 -6.69 -27.26 -12.84
N LEU A 406 -7.11 -26.34 -13.70
CA LEU A 406 -6.47 -26.04 -14.97
C LEU A 406 -5.61 -24.78 -14.83
N GLU A 407 -4.32 -24.90 -15.06
CA GLU A 407 -3.43 -23.74 -15.21
C GLU A 407 -3.23 -23.46 -16.70
N THR A 408 -3.67 -22.29 -17.17
CA THR A 408 -3.51 -21.91 -18.58
C THR A 408 -3.35 -20.39 -18.73
N PRO A 409 -2.26 -19.90 -19.35
CA PRO A 409 -1.08 -20.65 -19.80
C PRO A 409 -0.32 -21.34 -18.66
N VAL A 410 0.39 -22.43 -18.97
CA VAL A 410 1.01 -23.31 -17.98
C VAL A 410 2.45 -22.89 -17.64
N ASN A 411 2.79 -22.84 -16.36
CA ASN A 411 4.15 -22.69 -15.87
C ASN A 411 4.91 -24.03 -16.01
N PRO A 412 6.13 -24.04 -16.57
CA PRO A 412 6.92 -22.89 -17.04
C PRO A 412 6.74 -22.55 -18.53
N LEU A 413 6.08 -23.40 -19.32
CA LEU A 413 6.17 -23.35 -20.78
C LEU A 413 5.52 -22.11 -21.41
N GLY A 414 4.50 -21.53 -20.77
CA GLY A 414 3.72 -20.44 -21.34
C GLY A 414 2.79 -20.90 -22.47
N THR A 415 2.56 -22.20 -22.63
CA THR A 415 1.56 -22.77 -23.56
C THR A 415 0.19 -22.82 -22.91
N ALA A 416 -0.86 -22.73 -23.71
CA ALA A 416 -2.25 -22.66 -23.26
C ALA A 416 -3.02 -23.95 -23.55
N PHE A 417 -4.06 -24.18 -22.77
CA PHE A 417 -5.08 -25.21 -22.94
C PHE A 417 -6.45 -24.57 -23.19
N SER A 418 -7.34 -25.29 -23.89
CA SER A 418 -8.71 -24.84 -24.15
C SER A 418 -9.56 -24.92 -22.87
N ILE A 419 -9.93 -23.77 -22.30
CA ILE A 419 -10.78 -23.75 -21.09
C ILE A 419 -12.13 -24.39 -21.38
N ALA A 420 -12.71 -24.14 -22.57
CA ALA A 420 -14.02 -24.64 -22.95
C ALA A 420 -14.10 -26.18 -22.96
N GLU A 421 -13.04 -26.84 -23.45
CA GLU A 421 -12.97 -28.30 -23.47
C GLU A 421 -12.91 -28.89 -22.05
N TYR A 422 -12.12 -28.28 -21.16
CA TYR A 422 -12.03 -28.72 -19.76
C TYR A 422 -13.29 -28.39 -18.96
N ALA A 423 -13.99 -27.30 -19.27
CA ALA A 423 -15.28 -26.97 -18.68
C ALA A 423 -16.32 -28.02 -19.09
N GLN A 424 -16.40 -28.34 -20.38
CA GLN A 424 -17.29 -29.40 -20.88
C GLN A 424 -16.98 -30.75 -20.21
N LYS A 425 -15.70 -31.11 -20.08
CA LYS A 425 -15.25 -32.33 -19.41
C LYS A 425 -15.68 -32.38 -17.94
N ALA A 426 -15.51 -31.28 -17.19
CA ALA A 426 -15.90 -31.21 -15.79
C ALA A 426 -17.43 -31.28 -15.63
N HIS A 427 -18.15 -30.41 -16.34
CA HIS A 427 -19.60 -30.24 -16.18
C HIS A 427 -20.39 -31.47 -16.64
N ALA A 428 -19.88 -32.24 -17.61
CA ALA A 428 -20.49 -33.52 -18.03
C ALA A 428 -20.56 -34.57 -16.89
N ARG A 429 -19.85 -34.35 -15.79
CA ARG A 429 -19.79 -35.25 -14.63
C ARG A 429 -20.30 -34.61 -13.33
N GLY A 430 -20.79 -33.37 -13.41
CA GLY A 430 -21.10 -32.57 -12.22
C GLY A 430 -19.87 -32.12 -11.43
N ALA A 431 -18.67 -32.18 -12.03
CA ALA A 431 -17.44 -31.65 -11.45
C ALA A 431 -17.31 -30.15 -11.74
N TYR A 432 -16.42 -29.47 -11.02
CA TYR A 432 -16.15 -28.03 -11.18
C TYR A 432 -14.80 -27.76 -11.83
N LEU A 433 -14.70 -26.65 -12.54
CA LEU A 433 -13.47 -26.16 -13.14
C LEU A 433 -12.93 -24.94 -12.37
N ILE A 434 -11.73 -25.10 -11.81
CA ILE A 434 -10.91 -23.99 -11.32
C ILE A 434 -9.88 -23.66 -12.41
N VAL A 435 -9.81 -22.39 -12.81
CA VAL A 435 -8.76 -21.91 -13.72
C VAL A 435 -7.76 -21.04 -12.97
N ASP A 436 -6.50 -21.48 -12.88
CA ASP A 436 -5.38 -20.60 -12.53
C ASP A 436 -4.97 -19.82 -13.77
N SER A 437 -5.34 -18.53 -13.79
CA SER A 437 -5.11 -17.60 -14.88
C SER A 437 -3.97 -16.64 -14.56
N THR A 438 -3.05 -17.03 -13.65
CA THR A 438 -1.91 -16.19 -13.25
C THR A 438 -1.05 -15.77 -14.45
N PHE A 439 -0.84 -16.63 -15.44
CA PHE A 439 -0.02 -16.35 -16.63
C PHE A 439 -0.74 -15.56 -17.73
N ALA A 440 -2.06 -15.43 -17.61
CA ALA A 440 -2.89 -14.61 -18.49
C ALA A 440 -3.80 -13.71 -17.65
N PRO A 441 -3.25 -12.64 -17.07
CA PRO A 441 -4.02 -11.69 -16.28
C PRO A 441 -5.16 -11.04 -17.10
N PRO A 442 -6.15 -10.45 -16.41
CA PRO A 442 -7.28 -9.77 -17.04
C PRO A 442 -6.84 -8.75 -18.08
N GLY A 443 -7.62 -8.67 -19.16
CA GLY A 443 -7.25 -7.98 -20.39
C GLY A 443 -6.72 -8.93 -21.45
N LEU A 444 -5.99 -9.99 -21.08
CA LEU A 444 -5.55 -11.03 -22.05
C LEU A 444 -6.54 -12.18 -22.16
N GLN A 445 -7.11 -12.62 -21.03
CA GLN A 445 -8.00 -13.78 -20.95
C GLN A 445 -9.10 -13.54 -19.90
N ASP A 446 -10.32 -13.98 -20.21
CA ASP A 446 -11.44 -14.04 -19.27
C ASP A 446 -11.95 -15.50 -19.20
N PRO A 447 -11.51 -16.29 -18.20
CA PRO A 447 -11.91 -17.68 -18.07
C PRO A 447 -13.41 -17.93 -17.91
N PHE A 448 -14.18 -16.97 -17.37
CA PHE A 448 -15.61 -17.15 -17.15
C PHE A 448 -16.39 -17.27 -18.47
N LEU A 449 -15.93 -16.60 -19.52
CA LEU A 449 -16.51 -16.71 -20.86
C LEU A 449 -16.43 -18.14 -21.43
N TRP A 450 -15.53 -18.96 -20.89
CA TRP A 450 -15.24 -20.31 -21.36
C TRP A 450 -15.67 -21.40 -20.37
N GLY A 451 -16.45 -21.04 -19.34
CA GLY A 451 -17.08 -22.01 -18.43
C GLY A 451 -16.28 -22.31 -17.15
N ALA A 452 -15.35 -21.46 -16.74
CA ALA A 452 -14.74 -21.58 -15.40
C ALA A 452 -15.77 -21.34 -14.29
N ASP A 453 -15.74 -22.15 -13.22
CA ASP A 453 -16.59 -21.96 -12.03
C ASP A 453 -15.91 -21.05 -10.99
N LEU A 454 -14.58 -21.14 -10.93
CA LEU A 454 -13.72 -20.38 -10.03
C LEU A 454 -12.43 -19.98 -10.76
N VAL A 455 -12.07 -18.70 -10.70
CA VAL A 455 -10.83 -18.18 -11.28
C VAL A 455 -9.86 -17.83 -10.18
N MET A 456 -8.62 -18.28 -10.32
CA MET A 456 -7.55 -18.06 -9.37
C MET A 456 -6.43 -17.25 -10.00
N HIS A 457 -5.88 -16.32 -9.23
CA HIS A 457 -4.63 -15.65 -9.56
C HIS A 457 -3.72 -15.64 -8.33
N SER A 458 -2.42 -15.89 -8.54
CA SER A 458 -1.39 -15.39 -7.64
C SER A 458 -1.28 -13.87 -7.82
N GLY A 459 -1.98 -13.12 -6.99
CA GLY A 459 -1.93 -11.65 -6.95
C GLY A 459 -0.53 -11.07 -6.78
N SER A 460 0.43 -11.85 -6.27
CA SER A 460 1.85 -11.48 -6.20
C SER A 460 2.52 -11.26 -7.56
N LYS A 461 1.89 -11.67 -8.66
CA LYS A 461 2.43 -11.58 -10.03
C LYS A 461 1.92 -10.30 -10.69
N TYR A 462 1.18 -10.39 -11.79
CA TYR A 462 0.78 -9.20 -12.56
C TYR A 462 -0.11 -8.19 -11.81
N PHE A 463 -0.93 -8.65 -10.85
CA PHE A 463 -1.73 -7.73 -10.01
C PHE A 463 -0.83 -6.83 -9.17
N GLY A 464 0.16 -7.39 -8.46
CA GLY A 464 1.19 -6.63 -7.74
C GLY A 464 2.14 -5.90 -8.67
N GLY A 465 2.67 -6.58 -9.69
CA GLY A 465 3.36 -5.98 -10.82
C GLY A 465 4.71 -5.33 -10.54
N HIS A 466 5.11 -5.19 -9.27
CA HIS A 466 6.31 -4.47 -8.85
C HIS A 466 7.19 -5.31 -7.91
N SER A 467 6.93 -6.62 -7.83
CA SER A 467 7.69 -7.58 -7.01
C SER A 467 7.77 -7.20 -5.51
N ASP A 468 6.76 -6.48 -5.01
CA ASP A 468 6.67 -5.95 -3.64
C ASP A 468 5.37 -6.37 -2.89
N LEU A 469 4.55 -7.23 -3.52
CA LEU A 469 3.27 -7.71 -3.00
C LEU A 469 3.23 -9.24 -2.95
N LEU A 470 2.80 -9.81 -1.82
CA LEU A 470 2.38 -11.20 -1.74
C LEU A 470 0.86 -11.26 -1.54
N CYS A 471 0.15 -11.89 -2.48
CA CYS A 471 -1.32 -11.94 -2.48
C CYS A 471 -1.83 -13.12 -3.32
N GLY A 472 -3.01 -13.64 -2.96
CA GLY A 472 -3.80 -14.55 -3.79
C GLY A 472 -5.21 -14.02 -3.98
N VAL A 473 -5.83 -14.34 -5.10
CA VAL A 473 -7.20 -13.92 -5.42
C VAL A 473 -7.98 -15.11 -5.94
N LEU A 474 -9.19 -15.30 -5.42
CA LEU A 474 -10.21 -16.14 -6.03
C LEU A 474 -11.34 -15.24 -6.51
N ALA A 475 -11.88 -15.50 -7.70
CA ALA A 475 -13.10 -14.89 -8.19
C ALA A 475 -14.11 -15.96 -8.60
N THR A 476 -15.38 -15.72 -8.37
CA THR A 476 -16.49 -16.59 -8.82
C THR A 476 -17.71 -15.77 -9.17
N GLN A 477 -18.51 -16.22 -10.14
CA GLN A 477 -19.82 -15.61 -10.44
C GLN A 477 -20.90 -16.02 -9.43
N ARG A 478 -20.60 -16.96 -8.53
CA ARG A 478 -21.53 -17.45 -7.50
C ARG A 478 -21.42 -16.64 -6.21
N GLN A 479 -22.46 -15.87 -5.90
CA GLN A 479 -22.50 -15.06 -4.69
C GLN A 479 -22.45 -15.89 -3.40
N ASP A 480 -23.05 -17.09 -3.39
CA ASP A 480 -23.02 -18.01 -2.26
C ASP A 480 -21.61 -18.54 -1.99
N TRP A 481 -20.84 -18.84 -3.04
CA TRP A 481 -19.45 -19.23 -2.92
C TRP A 481 -18.57 -18.08 -2.45
N ALA A 482 -18.74 -16.88 -3.01
CA ALA A 482 -17.97 -15.71 -2.58
C ALA A 482 -18.19 -15.39 -1.10
N LYS A 483 -19.45 -15.48 -0.63
CA LYS A 483 -19.79 -15.37 0.78
C LYS A 483 -19.07 -16.43 1.62
N ARG A 484 -19.12 -17.69 1.20
CA ARG A 484 -18.50 -18.78 1.95
C ARG A 484 -16.98 -18.65 2.02
N LEU A 485 -16.34 -18.28 0.90
CA LEU A 485 -14.90 -17.98 0.84
C LEU A 485 -14.52 -16.86 1.82
N PHE A 486 -15.33 -15.81 1.90
CA PHE A 486 -15.13 -14.73 2.87
C PHE A 486 -15.24 -15.25 4.31
N GLU A 487 -16.29 -16.00 4.64
CA GLU A 487 -16.50 -16.56 5.98
C GLU A 487 -15.36 -17.50 6.40
N ASP A 488 -14.95 -18.41 5.52
CA ASP A 488 -13.85 -19.36 5.77
C ASP A 488 -12.51 -18.62 5.89
N ARG A 489 -12.27 -17.59 5.08
CA ARG A 489 -11.07 -16.73 5.21
C ARG A 489 -11.00 -16.06 6.59
N VAL A 490 -12.12 -15.52 7.07
CA VAL A 490 -12.21 -14.90 8.40
C VAL A 490 -11.95 -15.95 9.48
N ALA A 491 -12.51 -17.15 9.37
CA ALA A 491 -12.29 -18.21 10.35
C ALA A 491 -10.83 -18.70 10.38
N LEU A 492 -10.22 -18.89 9.20
CA LEU A 492 -8.86 -19.41 9.06
C LEU A 492 -7.76 -18.35 9.23
N GLY A 493 -8.12 -17.06 9.18
CA GLY A 493 -7.17 -15.95 9.34
C GLY A 493 -6.27 -15.69 8.13
N ASN A 494 -6.58 -16.24 6.96
CA ASN A 494 -5.81 -16.08 5.72
C ASN A 494 -6.11 -14.74 5.02
N VAL A 495 -6.10 -13.65 5.76
CA VAL A 495 -6.44 -12.31 5.25
C VAL A 495 -5.25 -11.64 4.58
N VAL A 496 -5.52 -10.78 3.59
CA VAL A 496 -4.52 -9.87 3.05
C VAL A 496 -4.23 -8.76 4.07
N GLY A 497 -2.96 -8.38 4.23
CA GLY A 497 -2.60 -7.28 5.12
C GLY A 497 -3.03 -5.91 4.57
N SER A 498 -3.08 -4.91 5.44
CA SER A 498 -3.57 -3.56 5.06
C SER A 498 -2.62 -2.86 4.07
N LEU A 499 -1.30 -3.06 4.22
CA LEU A 499 -0.29 -2.54 3.30
C LEU A 499 -0.40 -3.24 1.95
N GLU A 500 -0.55 -4.56 1.94
CA GLU A 500 -0.73 -5.39 0.76
C GLU A 500 -2.00 -5.00 -0.01
N GLY A 501 -3.12 -4.74 0.70
CA GLY A 501 -4.33 -4.20 0.10
C GLY A 501 -4.11 -2.84 -0.56
N TRP A 502 -3.33 -1.95 0.08
CA TRP A 502 -2.98 -0.64 -0.50
C TRP A 502 -2.07 -0.77 -1.73
N LEU A 503 -1.02 -1.60 -1.65
CA LEU A 503 -0.12 -1.91 -2.78
C LEU A 503 -0.89 -2.53 -3.94
N GLY A 504 -1.86 -3.39 -3.66
CA GLY A 504 -2.78 -3.95 -4.64
C GLY A 504 -3.57 -2.86 -5.35
N VAL A 505 -4.26 -1.98 -4.62
CA VAL A 505 -5.01 -0.85 -5.21
C VAL A 505 -4.10 0.07 -6.04
N ARG A 506 -2.90 0.36 -5.56
CA ARG A 506 -1.89 1.15 -6.30
C ARG A 506 -1.55 0.46 -7.63
N SER A 507 -1.26 -0.83 -7.58
CA SER A 507 -0.72 -1.59 -8.71
C SER A 507 -1.77 -1.88 -9.78
N LEU A 508 -3.04 -2.07 -9.40
CA LEU A 508 -4.13 -2.27 -10.35
C LEU A 508 -4.34 -1.07 -11.29
N ARG A 509 -3.97 0.15 -10.88
CA ARG A 509 -4.09 1.36 -11.72
C ARG A 509 -3.23 1.32 -12.99
N THR A 510 -2.16 0.55 -12.97
CA THR A 510 -1.25 0.38 -14.10
C THR A 510 -1.30 -1.03 -14.70
N LEU A 511 -2.25 -1.87 -14.26
CA LEU A 511 -2.34 -3.27 -14.68
C LEU A 511 -2.43 -3.40 -16.20
N GLU A 512 -3.41 -2.73 -16.81
CA GLU A 512 -3.67 -2.83 -18.24
C GLU A 512 -2.43 -2.45 -19.07
N ILE A 513 -1.86 -1.26 -18.81
CA ILE A 513 -0.69 -0.78 -19.56
C ILE A 513 0.54 -1.67 -19.37
N ARG A 514 0.77 -2.21 -18.16
CA ARG A 514 1.91 -3.09 -17.88
C ARG A 514 1.75 -4.44 -18.58
N VAL A 515 0.57 -5.06 -18.46
CA VAL A 515 0.27 -6.35 -19.05
C VAL A 515 0.32 -6.28 -20.57
N GLN A 516 -0.29 -5.26 -21.17
CA GLN A 516 -0.26 -5.07 -22.62
C GLN A 516 1.16 -4.86 -23.14
N ARG A 517 1.96 -4.01 -22.47
CA ARG A 517 3.36 -3.77 -22.85
C ARG A 517 4.20 -5.04 -22.74
N ALA A 518 4.09 -5.78 -21.63
CA ALA A 518 4.81 -7.03 -21.42
C ALA A 518 4.41 -8.10 -22.45
N SER A 519 3.11 -8.22 -22.77
CA SER A 519 2.60 -9.14 -23.79
C SER A 519 3.17 -8.82 -25.18
N GLN A 520 3.17 -7.55 -25.57
CA GLN A 520 3.75 -7.08 -26.84
C GLN A 520 5.25 -7.35 -26.92
N ASN A 521 6.00 -7.00 -25.87
CA ASN A 521 7.43 -7.30 -25.78
C ASN A 521 7.69 -8.81 -25.92
N CYS A 522 6.92 -9.65 -25.22
CA CYS A 522 7.01 -11.10 -25.32
C CYS A 522 6.75 -11.59 -26.74
N ALA A 523 5.68 -11.11 -27.38
CA ALA A 523 5.35 -11.46 -28.75
C ALA A 523 6.47 -11.08 -29.75
N HIS A 524 7.09 -9.91 -29.59
CA HIS A 524 8.23 -9.48 -30.41
C HIS A 524 9.44 -10.40 -30.21
N LEU A 525 9.81 -10.71 -28.96
CA LEU A 525 10.93 -11.59 -28.66
C LEU A 525 10.70 -13.01 -29.18
N VAL A 526 9.52 -13.58 -28.94
CA VAL A 526 9.14 -14.92 -29.41
C VAL A 526 9.16 -14.97 -30.94
N SER A 527 8.60 -13.97 -31.62
CA SER A 527 8.59 -13.89 -33.09
C SER A 527 10.00 -13.80 -33.66
N TRP A 528 10.87 -12.96 -33.09
CA TRP A 528 12.28 -12.86 -33.50
C TRP A 528 13.04 -14.18 -33.29
N LEU A 529 12.95 -14.78 -32.10
CA LEU A 529 13.62 -16.04 -31.79
C LEU A 529 13.14 -17.18 -32.70
N GLN A 530 11.82 -17.30 -32.89
CA GLN A 530 11.23 -18.33 -33.75
C GLN A 530 11.63 -18.12 -35.21
N GLY A 531 11.56 -16.88 -35.72
CA GLY A 531 11.96 -16.55 -37.09
C GLY A 531 13.43 -16.87 -37.36
N ALA A 532 14.31 -16.53 -36.42
CA ALA A 532 15.73 -16.88 -36.46
C ALA A 532 15.97 -18.40 -36.42
N LEU A 533 15.21 -19.12 -35.58
CA LEU A 533 15.34 -20.57 -35.43
C LEU A 533 14.92 -21.34 -36.69
N ILE A 534 13.90 -20.87 -37.42
CA ILE A 534 13.40 -21.54 -38.64
C ILE A 534 14.04 -21.04 -39.94
N ALA A 535 14.89 -20.01 -39.88
CA ALA A 535 15.55 -19.48 -41.06
C ALA A 535 16.39 -20.55 -41.78
N SER A 536 16.18 -20.69 -43.09
CA SER A 536 16.89 -21.68 -43.91
C SER A 536 18.26 -21.17 -44.33
N SER A 537 19.30 -21.99 -44.12
CA SER A 537 20.68 -21.72 -44.56
C SER A 537 21.23 -20.34 -44.15
N PRO A 538 21.23 -19.98 -42.85
CA PRO A 538 21.69 -18.68 -42.41
C PRO A 538 23.18 -18.48 -42.68
N ALA A 539 23.55 -17.27 -43.10
CA ALA A 539 24.94 -16.91 -43.37
C ALA A 539 25.80 -17.00 -42.10
N GLN A 540 27.07 -17.35 -42.27
CA GLN A 540 28.01 -17.40 -41.15
C GLN A 540 28.11 -16.02 -40.48
N GLY A 541 27.88 -15.98 -39.16
CA GLY A 541 27.92 -14.73 -38.38
C GLY A 541 26.61 -13.92 -38.36
N SER A 542 25.55 -14.36 -39.04
CA SER A 542 24.23 -13.71 -38.96
C SER A 542 23.56 -13.93 -37.59
N GLU A 543 22.55 -13.12 -37.26
CA GLU A 543 21.78 -13.27 -36.01
C GLU A 543 21.13 -14.65 -35.94
N GLU A 544 20.58 -15.12 -37.05
CA GLU A 544 19.90 -16.42 -37.17
C GLU A 544 20.87 -17.56 -36.88
N ARG A 545 22.10 -17.50 -37.41
CA ARG A 545 23.10 -18.53 -37.16
C ARG A 545 23.50 -18.57 -35.68
N ILE A 546 23.64 -17.40 -35.04
CA ILE A 546 23.96 -17.30 -33.61
C ILE A 546 22.84 -17.91 -32.77
N VAL A 547 21.58 -17.54 -33.05
CA VAL A 547 20.40 -18.09 -32.35
C VAL A 547 20.35 -19.61 -32.53
N GLN A 548 20.46 -20.13 -33.74
CA GLN A 548 20.43 -21.58 -34.01
C GLN A 548 21.56 -22.36 -33.32
N THR A 549 22.70 -21.71 -33.06
CA THR A 549 23.84 -22.32 -32.35
C THR A 549 23.57 -22.49 -30.85
N VAL A 550 22.75 -21.62 -30.25
CA VAL A 550 22.51 -21.61 -28.79
C VAL A 550 21.13 -22.18 -28.43
N LEU A 551 20.10 -21.81 -29.20
CA LEU A 551 18.71 -22.15 -28.97
C LEU A 551 18.33 -23.43 -29.72
N GLN A 552 17.73 -24.39 -29.01
CA GLN A 552 17.20 -25.62 -29.58
C GLN A 552 15.69 -25.51 -29.88
N ARG A 553 14.92 -24.94 -28.94
CA ARG A 553 13.44 -24.88 -29.04
C ARG A 553 12.87 -23.74 -28.21
N ILE A 554 11.71 -23.24 -28.62
CA ILE A 554 10.94 -22.23 -27.90
C ILE A 554 9.50 -22.74 -27.66
N TYR A 555 8.92 -22.37 -26.53
CA TYR A 555 7.53 -22.65 -26.14
C TYR A 555 6.84 -21.35 -25.75
N HIS A 556 5.66 -21.12 -26.33
CA HIS A 556 4.79 -20.00 -26.00
C HIS A 556 3.42 -20.22 -26.66
N ALA A 557 2.34 -19.69 -26.07
CA ALA A 557 1.00 -19.79 -26.63
C ALA A 557 0.92 -19.26 -28.07
N SER A 558 1.62 -18.17 -28.40
CA SER A 558 1.60 -17.60 -29.76
C SER A 558 2.17 -18.51 -30.86
N LEU A 559 2.79 -19.64 -30.49
CA LEU A 559 3.35 -20.61 -31.42
C LEU A 559 2.46 -21.85 -31.59
N GLN A 560 1.33 -21.92 -30.87
CA GLN A 560 0.34 -22.98 -31.01
C GLN A 560 -0.60 -22.67 -32.17
N ASP A 561 -0.76 -23.63 -33.08
CA ASP A 561 -1.65 -23.53 -34.24
C ASP A 561 -3.04 -24.08 -33.89
N GLU A 562 -3.74 -23.36 -33.02
CA GLU A 562 -5.01 -23.80 -32.43
C GLU A 562 -6.10 -22.74 -32.65
N PRO A 563 -7.19 -23.02 -33.40
CA PRO A 563 -8.20 -22.02 -33.74
C PRO A 563 -8.92 -21.37 -32.54
N TRP A 564 -9.09 -22.12 -31.45
CA TRP A 564 -9.74 -21.63 -30.23
C TRP A 564 -8.89 -20.60 -29.48
N LEU A 565 -7.57 -20.60 -29.69
CA LEU A 565 -6.64 -19.84 -28.87
C LEU A 565 -6.81 -18.33 -29.04
N LEU A 566 -6.97 -17.85 -30.28
CA LEU A 566 -7.22 -16.43 -30.54
C LEU A 566 -8.59 -15.96 -30.03
N GLN A 567 -9.57 -16.87 -29.94
CA GLN A 567 -10.86 -16.54 -29.34
C GLN A 567 -10.72 -16.42 -27.82
N GLN A 568 -9.98 -17.34 -27.20
CA GLN A 568 -9.71 -17.36 -25.77
C GLN A 568 -8.82 -16.19 -25.30
N MET A 569 -7.87 -15.77 -26.14
CA MET A 569 -6.88 -14.74 -25.83
C MET A 569 -6.82 -13.65 -26.93
N PRO A 570 -7.89 -12.85 -27.12
CA PRO A 570 -8.04 -11.97 -28.28
C PRO A 570 -7.11 -10.75 -28.25
N ASN A 571 -6.59 -10.38 -27.07
CA ASN A 571 -5.81 -9.15 -26.88
C ASN A 571 -4.31 -9.41 -26.66
N GLY A 572 -3.82 -10.58 -27.07
CA GLY A 572 -2.42 -10.98 -26.93
C GLY A 572 -2.23 -12.14 -25.96
N PHE A 573 -1.01 -12.66 -25.95
CA PHE A 573 -0.63 -13.87 -25.21
C PHE A 573 0.11 -13.53 -23.91
N GLY A 574 0.20 -14.51 -23.00
CA GLY A 574 0.86 -14.34 -21.69
C GLY A 574 2.34 -13.93 -21.84
N PRO A 575 2.87 -13.02 -21.01
CA PRO A 575 4.23 -12.50 -21.20
C PRO A 575 5.31 -13.39 -20.57
N VAL A 576 5.13 -14.70 -20.68
CA VAL A 576 6.08 -15.73 -20.22
C VAL A 576 6.25 -16.75 -21.32
N PHE A 577 7.48 -17.04 -21.67
CA PHE A 577 7.83 -18.11 -22.60
C PHE A 577 8.97 -18.95 -22.04
N SER A 578 9.19 -20.13 -22.61
CA SER A 578 10.33 -20.98 -22.27
C SER A 578 11.21 -21.25 -23.48
N ILE A 579 12.51 -21.38 -23.22
CA ILE A 579 13.50 -21.77 -24.22
C ILE A 579 14.26 -23.00 -23.74
N VAL A 580 14.57 -23.90 -24.67
CA VAL A 580 15.48 -25.03 -24.46
C VAL A 580 16.74 -24.72 -25.24
N LEU A 581 17.89 -24.70 -24.57
CA LEU A 581 19.17 -24.46 -25.23
C LEU A 581 19.79 -25.77 -25.74
N GLN A 582 20.80 -25.66 -26.61
CA GLN A 582 21.49 -26.82 -27.18
C GLN A 582 22.24 -27.66 -26.11
N SER A 583 22.71 -27.04 -25.03
CA SER A 583 23.43 -27.71 -23.94
C SER A 583 23.01 -27.23 -22.55
N GLU A 584 23.24 -28.08 -21.53
CA GLU A 584 23.03 -27.70 -20.12
C GLU A 584 23.99 -26.58 -19.72
N THR A 585 25.23 -26.61 -20.21
CA THR A 585 26.23 -25.56 -19.96
C THR A 585 25.71 -24.20 -20.41
N PHE A 586 25.16 -24.12 -21.63
CA PHE A 586 24.53 -22.88 -22.09
C PHE A 586 23.38 -22.46 -21.17
N ALA A 587 22.52 -23.40 -20.78
CA ALA A 587 21.35 -23.06 -19.97
C ALA A 587 21.72 -22.55 -18.58
N ARG A 588 22.74 -23.15 -17.96
CA ARG A 588 23.28 -22.71 -16.68
C ARG A 588 23.98 -21.35 -16.77
N THR A 589 24.69 -21.08 -17.87
CA THR A 589 25.54 -19.89 -18.00
C THR A 589 24.77 -18.67 -18.53
N LEU A 590 23.76 -18.85 -19.38
CA LEU A 590 23.03 -17.75 -20.02
C LEU A 590 22.56 -16.64 -19.05
N PRO A 591 21.93 -16.95 -17.89
CA PRO A 591 21.48 -15.90 -16.97
C PRO A 591 22.58 -14.98 -16.45
N SER A 592 23.82 -15.48 -16.35
CA SER A 592 24.98 -14.67 -15.90
C SER A 592 25.56 -13.74 -16.96
N ARG A 593 25.08 -13.84 -18.21
CA ARG A 593 25.55 -13.05 -19.35
C ARG A 593 24.60 -11.92 -19.74
N LEU A 594 23.45 -11.82 -19.08
CA LEU A 594 22.40 -10.85 -19.38
C LEU A 594 22.49 -9.66 -18.43
N ALA A 595 22.22 -8.46 -18.95
CA ALA A 595 22.22 -7.22 -18.19
C ALA A 595 20.82 -6.84 -17.69
N PHE A 596 19.78 -7.11 -18.50
CA PHE A 596 18.40 -6.74 -18.19
C PHE A 596 17.61 -7.87 -17.53
N PHE A 597 17.88 -9.12 -17.90
CA PHE A 597 17.15 -10.26 -17.36
C PHE A 597 17.78 -10.71 -16.03
N HIS A 598 17.11 -10.45 -14.92
CA HIS A 598 17.59 -10.91 -13.62
C HIS A 598 17.34 -12.41 -13.41
N HIS A 599 18.33 -13.11 -12.86
CA HIS A 599 18.22 -14.53 -12.55
C HIS A 599 17.35 -14.75 -11.30
N ALA A 600 16.03 -14.93 -11.46
CA ALA A 600 15.11 -15.08 -10.34
C ALA A 600 13.88 -15.95 -10.66
N THR A 601 13.36 -16.65 -9.65
CA THR A 601 12.25 -17.60 -9.77
C THR A 601 10.86 -16.97 -9.90
N SER A 602 10.69 -15.68 -9.57
CA SER A 602 9.38 -15.01 -9.70
C SER A 602 9.07 -14.65 -11.18
N LEU A 603 7.96 -13.95 -11.39
CA LEU A 603 7.49 -13.46 -12.70
C LEU A 603 6.46 -12.34 -12.53
N GLY A 604 6.16 -11.66 -13.63
CA GLY A 604 5.08 -10.68 -13.74
C GLY A 604 5.35 -9.32 -13.09
N GLY A 605 6.61 -9.05 -12.74
CA GLY A 605 7.10 -7.72 -12.38
C GLY A 605 7.24 -6.80 -13.61
N VAL A 606 7.62 -5.55 -13.37
CA VAL A 606 7.98 -4.60 -14.43
C VAL A 606 9.35 -4.91 -15.03
N GLU A 607 10.20 -5.57 -14.25
CA GLU A 607 11.52 -6.06 -14.60
C GLU A 607 11.45 -7.42 -15.33
N SER A 608 12.32 -7.59 -16.32
CA SER A 608 12.51 -8.86 -17.02
C SER A 608 13.29 -9.85 -16.16
N LEU A 609 12.80 -11.09 -16.09
CA LEU A 609 13.41 -12.17 -15.32
C LEU A 609 13.69 -13.37 -16.21
N ILE A 610 14.77 -14.09 -15.92
CA ILE A 610 15.09 -15.39 -16.51
C ILE A 610 15.41 -16.38 -15.41
N GLU A 611 15.05 -17.65 -15.58
CA GLU A 611 15.38 -18.69 -14.61
C GLU A 611 15.84 -19.96 -15.31
N TRP A 612 17.01 -20.47 -14.92
CA TRP A 612 17.38 -21.85 -15.21
C TRP A 612 16.53 -22.80 -14.35
N ARG A 613 15.48 -23.38 -14.96
CA ARG A 613 14.39 -24.05 -14.24
C ARG A 613 14.85 -25.23 -13.39
N ALA A 614 15.91 -25.92 -13.80
CA ALA A 614 16.47 -27.05 -13.07
C ALA A 614 17.00 -26.72 -11.67
N MET A 615 17.25 -25.44 -11.36
CA MET A 615 17.61 -25.02 -10.00
C MET A 615 16.45 -25.16 -9.01
N SER A 616 15.22 -24.96 -9.47
CA SER A 616 14.02 -24.90 -8.62
C SER A 616 13.10 -26.11 -8.82
N ASP A 617 13.24 -26.82 -9.93
CA ASP A 617 12.51 -28.06 -10.19
C ASP A 617 13.43 -29.07 -10.88
N SER A 618 13.86 -30.09 -10.14
CA SER A 618 14.78 -31.13 -10.64
C SER A 618 14.15 -32.07 -11.66
N ARG A 619 12.83 -32.01 -11.87
CA ARG A 619 12.08 -32.88 -12.78
C ARG A 619 12.05 -32.36 -14.22
N VAL A 620 12.38 -31.09 -14.43
CA VAL A 620 12.37 -30.46 -15.76
C VAL A 620 13.67 -30.72 -16.53
N ASP A 621 13.65 -30.55 -17.85
CA ASP A 621 14.86 -30.61 -18.68
C ASP A 621 15.91 -29.62 -18.15
N ARG A 622 17.13 -30.09 -17.94
CA ARG A 622 18.28 -29.28 -17.48
C ARG A 622 18.72 -28.23 -18.50
N LYS A 623 18.18 -28.26 -19.72
CA LYS A 623 18.40 -27.26 -20.77
C LYS A 623 17.32 -26.18 -20.83
N LEU A 624 16.29 -26.28 -19.98
CA LEU A 624 15.14 -25.39 -19.96
C LEU A 624 15.40 -24.10 -19.17
N LEU A 625 15.11 -22.96 -19.78
CA LEU A 625 14.95 -21.69 -19.09
C LEU A 625 13.54 -21.14 -19.30
N ARG A 626 13.03 -20.47 -18.26
CA ARG A 626 11.80 -19.69 -18.35
C ARG A 626 12.16 -18.22 -18.37
N VAL A 627 11.50 -17.45 -19.23
CA VAL A 627 11.67 -16.01 -19.37
C VAL A 627 10.35 -15.33 -19.05
N SER A 628 10.35 -14.45 -18.05
CA SER A 628 9.24 -13.53 -17.74
C SER A 628 9.61 -12.16 -18.29
N VAL A 629 8.86 -11.70 -19.29
CA VAL A 629 9.19 -10.45 -20.00
C VAL A 629 8.58 -9.26 -19.26
N GLY A 630 9.42 -8.26 -18.98
CA GLY A 630 9.05 -7.00 -18.35
C GLY A 630 8.59 -5.94 -19.37
N ILE A 631 8.63 -4.68 -18.94
CA ILE A 631 8.13 -3.53 -19.71
C ILE A 631 9.24 -2.65 -20.29
N GLU A 632 10.49 -3.12 -20.30
CA GLU A 632 11.63 -2.44 -20.92
C GLU A 632 11.42 -2.20 -22.43
N ASN A 633 12.36 -1.53 -23.08
CA ASN A 633 12.35 -1.44 -24.54
C ASN A 633 12.64 -2.83 -25.13
N TRP A 634 11.76 -3.31 -26.01
CA TRP A 634 11.91 -4.65 -26.60
C TRP A 634 13.21 -4.81 -27.40
N GLN A 635 13.74 -3.72 -27.98
CA GLN A 635 14.99 -3.75 -28.74
C GLN A 635 16.18 -3.96 -27.78
N ASP A 636 16.18 -3.33 -26.62
CA ASP A 636 17.22 -3.52 -25.59
C ASP A 636 17.21 -4.97 -25.08
N LEU A 637 16.01 -5.55 -24.87
CA LEU A 637 15.86 -6.95 -24.47
C LEU A 637 16.36 -7.92 -25.55
N LYS A 638 16.06 -7.65 -26.82
CA LYS A 638 16.56 -8.43 -27.97
C LYS A 638 18.08 -8.37 -28.02
N ASP A 639 18.65 -7.17 -27.93
CA ASP A 639 20.08 -6.94 -28.10
C ASP A 639 20.89 -7.55 -26.94
N ASP A 640 20.37 -7.52 -25.71
CA ASP A 640 20.93 -8.22 -24.54
C ASP A 640 20.97 -9.74 -24.75
N LEU A 641 19.85 -10.34 -25.16
CA LEU A 641 19.79 -11.77 -25.49
C LEU A 641 20.75 -12.15 -26.62
N LEU A 642 20.80 -11.36 -27.68
CA LEU A 642 21.69 -11.60 -28.82
C LEU A 642 23.16 -11.48 -28.44
N GLN A 643 23.53 -10.48 -27.62
CA GLN A 643 24.89 -10.34 -27.10
C GLN A 643 25.28 -11.53 -26.22
N ALA A 644 24.39 -11.97 -25.33
CA ALA A 644 24.61 -13.14 -24.51
C ALA A 644 24.77 -14.42 -25.36
N PHE A 645 23.93 -14.61 -26.39
CA PHE A 645 24.05 -15.75 -27.31
C PHE A 645 25.36 -15.72 -28.10
N ARG A 646 25.81 -14.55 -28.60
CA ARG A 646 27.14 -14.41 -29.23
C ARG A 646 28.25 -14.85 -28.29
N SER A 647 28.16 -14.44 -27.02
CA SER A 647 29.15 -14.81 -26.02
C SER A 647 29.18 -16.31 -25.74
N LEU A 648 28.03 -16.99 -25.76
CA LEU A 648 27.96 -18.43 -25.57
C LEU A 648 28.47 -19.18 -26.81
N ALA A 649 28.06 -18.78 -28.01
CA ALA A 649 28.49 -19.39 -29.26
C ALA A 649 30.00 -19.24 -29.52
N GLY A 650 30.63 -18.16 -29.03
CA GLY A 650 32.07 -17.94 -29.12
C GLY A 650 32.90 -18.63 -28.03
N SER A 651 32.27 -19.10 -26.95
CA SER A 651 32.94 -19.88 -25.91
C SER A 651 32.98 -21.33 -26.39
N SER A 652 34.14 -21.81 -26.86
CA SER A 652 34.33 -23.23 -27.14
C SER A 652 34.14 -24.02 -25.84
N ASP A 653 33.25 -25.03 -25.84
CA ASP A 653 32.98 -25.93 -24.71
C ASP A 653 34.26 -26.55 -24.13
#